data_AF-A0A1Q9DWW5-F1
#
_entry.id   AF-A0A1Q9DWW5-F1
#
_cell.length_a   1.000
_cell.length_b   1.000
_cell.length_c   1.000
_cell.angle_alpha   90.00
_cell.angle_beta   90.00
_cell.angle_gamma   90.00
#
_symmetry.space_group_name_H-M   'P 1'
#
loop_
_entity.id
_entity.type
_entity.pdbx_description
1 polymer ?
#
loop_
_entity_poly.entity_id
_entity_poly.type
_entity_poly.pdbx_seq_one_letter_code
_entity_poly.pdbx_strand_id
1 'polypeptide(L)'
;MSAEDEVNAVEETQADDELPHEPEVIPEADDTRMMKSPNKPNPKSKANPKSKAGPSKGNPSKAISKSKATPPPPSIQSSPADEDDQEESPEEEALEHDECVNPLQMVEAPEEAGSRDRSKSNKFKKMIRDGQLPEFVVKEWERTLAMSTGRLVAQRRLINLALDHDSAGRLVVSLQKPYFKQLQETYTETEGRESSFALPKVLLMGKFNLSSEAFEQALAEGDLVESKNKKGKTVYSWDMDSHHTTRGKRSGSSTGQEKQGTLAEKKFVDQAAANFKVGLFRAKSSMDLEGSGAGQLAIQDAEPKMLTDREWTKAKNQLGSFIQALDKQIQASKKLISQYTESGQEEDKKKKEQKEDTSEIFQKTVAQTATSHKCSLEHEMPDGAPLHASAYATLIDTVERDINHLEEQAEPARKKRRGGTHQRMEQAAADVERDSALESLLLESFASGEISGAFCHALMQAAVQDIKTARDDGATFPLMEKLASVKHGKNFQQSLELALQRKSKLVQPTQVSIPLKGGPEDRPSCNILLPHEMLHGMFVSGGGWERCVVPTADLLPRFWASFRDHPCMSGHPILGRADYHEKAIPLCLHGDEVPVMGVGKIWCHSALQFSFNSMLATAAGRSAEDTQMFIFGIFEKFVLPETMPAFFELLRYPPGTPEARRSGSLLCGGYCGVLVQLNGDLDYYAKWLETPRWSNHLKPCSLCKATFRGSTSWLDNRPGSAWQGTCLTTANWRSHWSPNNPIFRLPGVSGLSCSMDLMHNLYLGWLQYFYGSTMVVLVEDCLPDSPVQNLLYITNFIKEHQKAEKRQFKQRLHKLTMIQPKKGYPKLRGRAADIQSLHGALLELWTQKMDPANTQHRQIRLFLDLNHQLQNLLDEFSPTFGFISVPEEPAAKLVSTGQTMAQIHAILMDHYKAENRQLYNMTSKTHFSMHSLMLARYIHPSMVWCYRGETTMHRLQVLWKSCLPGCKHWQVGMKAAVKESFLLCLKGKL
;
A
#
# COMPACT_ATOMS: atom_id res chain seq x y z
N MET A 1 -20.40 49.20 -38.38
CA MET A 1 -19.94 50.29 -37.49
C MET A 1 -18.90 49.65 -36.57
N SER A 2 -17.66 49.49 -37.02
CA SER A 2 -16.59 50.52 -37.12
C SER A 2 -16.02 50.83 -35.73
N ALA A 3 -14.85 50.32 -35.34
CA ALA A 3 -13.47 50.67 -35.80
C ALA A 3 -12.99 52.00 -35.18
N GLU A 4 -11.69 52.31 -35.02
CA GLU A 4 -10.41 51.54 -35.11
C GLU A 4 -9.83 51.32 -33.67
N ASP A 5 -8.74 50.61 -33.33
CA ASP A 5 -7.41 50.34 -33.93
C ASP A 5 -6.41 51.52 -34.00
N GLU A 6 -5.12 51.18 -34.11
CA GLU A 6 -3.93 52.05 -34.35
C GLU A 6 -3.36 52.96 -33.22
N VAL A 7 -2.07 53.38 -33.22
CA VAL A 7 -0.76 52.70 -33.49
C VAL A 7 0.42 53.64 -33.10
N ASN A 8 1.68 53.14 -33.17
CA ASN A 8 3.02 53.80 -33.13
C ASN A 8 3.85 53.51 -31.86
N ALA A 9 5.20 53.47 -31.86
CA ALA A 9 6.28 53.23 -32.85
C ALA A 9 7.58 53.10 -32.00
N VAL A 10 8.54 52.18 -32.16
CA VAL A 10 9.36 51.72 -33.31
C VAL A 10 10.62 52.58 -33.57
N GLU A 11 11.76 52.03 -33.14
CA GLU A 11 13.15 52.14 -33.65
C GLU A 11 14.06 53.38 -33.43
N GLU A 12 15.35 53.13 -33.77
CA GLU A 12 16.55 53.99 -33.89
C GLU A 12 17.35 54.41 -32.62
N THR A 13 18.69 54.51 -32.63
CA THR A 13 19.81 53.56 -32.96
C THR A 13 21.18 54.22 -32.62
N GLN A 14 22.32 53.52 -32.84
CA GLN A 14 23.72 54.04 -32.91
C GLN A 14 24.43 54.44 -31.57
N ALA A 15 25.77 54.41 -31.41
CA ALA A 15 26.88 53.67 -32.07
C ALA A 15 28.22 53.84 -31.26
N ASP A 16 29.38 53.47 -31.86
CA ASP A 16 30.77 53.93 -31.60
C ASP A 16 31.71 53.14 -30.63
N ASP A 17 32.17 51.96 -31.10
CA ASP A 17 33.56 51.57 -31.46
C ASP A 17 34.87 51.73 -30.62
N GLU A 18 35.71 50.67 -30.80
CA GLU A 18 37.20 50.52 -30.80
C GLU A 18 38.13 50.88 -29.60
N LEU A 19 38.68 49.83 -28.95
CA LEU A 19 40.10 49.29 -28.96
C LEU A 19 41.32 50.27 -29.00
N PRO A 20 42.59 49.87 -28.61
CA PRO A 20 43.19 48.51 -28.69
C PRO A 20 44.26 48.06 -27.64
N HIS A 21 44.80 46.84 -27.89
CA HIS A 21 46.16 46.31 -27.65
C HIS A 21 46.61 45.57 -26.35
N GLU A 22 47.00 44.30 -26.59
CA GLU A 22 47.87 43.37 -25.83
C GLU A 22 49.37 43.56 -26.27
N PRO A 23 50.44 42.90 -25.70
CA PRO A 23 50.65 41.43 -25.84
C PRO A 23 51.60 40.68 -24.83
N GLU A 24 51.73 39.33 -25.01
CA GLU A 24 52.96 38.49 -24.90
C GLU A 24 53.67 38.21 -23.52
N VAL A 25 54.47 37.14 -23.26
CA VAL A 25 55.13 36.03 -24.02
C VAL A 25 55.09 34.69 -23.20
N ILE A 26 55.32 33.51 -23.81
CA ILE A 26 55.58 32.18 -23.18
C ILE A 26 57.00 31.68 -23.54
N PRO A 27 57.75 30.97 -22.66
CA PRO A 27 58.19 29.61 -23.05
C PRO A 27 58.40 28.54 -21.94
N GLU A 28 57.95 27.33 -22.30
CA GLU A 28 58.38 25.93 -22.07
C GLU A 28 59.59 25.46 -21.19
N ALA A 29 59.49 24.17 -20.81
CA ALA A 29 60.55 23.11 -20.83
C ALA A 29 61.36 22.70 -19.56
N ASP A 30 60.93 21.58 -18.96
CA ASP A 30 61.61 20.27 -18.83
C ASP A 30 62.58 19.81 -17.69
N ASP A 31 62.32 18.55 -17.29
CA ASP A 31 63.12 17.41 -16.76
C ASP A 31 63.96 17.40 -15.43
N THR A 32 64.02 16.18 -14.88
CA THR A 32 65.02 15.52 -14.00
C THR A 32 64.94 15.52 -12.45
N ARG A 33 64.30 14.43 -11.94
CA ARG A 33 64.97 13.28 -11.27
C ARG A 33 65.44 13.32 -9.77
N MET A 34 64.72 12.51 -8.97
CA MET A 34 65.18 11.56 -7.90
C MET A 34 65.33 11.91 -6.39
N MET A 35 64.60 11.09 -5.59
CA MET A 35 65.04 10.23 -4.46
C MET A 35 64.86 10.58 -2.95
N LYS A 36 64.47 9.51 -2.22
CA LYS A 36 64.68 9.16 -0.78
C LYS A 36 63.74 9.70 0.31
N SER A 37 62.90 8.79 0.82
CA SER A 37 62.47 8.67 2.23
C SER A 37 63.52 7.87 3.06
N PRO A 38 63.32 7.49 4.35
CA PRO A 38 62.34 7.94 5.37
C PRO A 38 62.99 8.27 6.75
N ASN A 39 62.21 8.69 7.77
CA ASN A 39 62.20 7.98 9.08
C ASN A 39 61.15 8.42 10.13
N LYS A 40 60.93 7.53 11.12
CA LYS A 40 60.25 7.69 12.42
C LYS A 40 61.34 7.72 13.55
N PRO A 41 61.10 8.00 14.87
CA PRO A 41 59.96 7.53 15.68
C PRO A 41 59.49 8.41 16.88
N ASN A 42 58.66 7.80 17.75
CA ASN A 42 58.19 8.22 19.10
C ASN A 42 59.02 7.41 20.17
N PRO A 43 58.83 7.36 21.54
CA PRO A 43 57.69 7.78 22.41
C PRO A 43 57.97 8.19 23.92
N LYS A 44 56.90 8.21 24.76
CA LYS A 44 56.82 7.85 26.23
C LYS A 44 57.09 8.84 27.41
N SER A 45 56.00 9.46 27.92
CA SER A 45 55.34 9.20 29.25
C SER A 45 55.90 9.57 30.67
N LYS A 46 54.97 10.07 31.53
CA LYS A 46 54.69 9.82 32.99
C LYS A 46 55.23 10.72 34.15
N ALA A 47 54.39 10.77 35.22
CA ALA A 47 54.63 11.07 36.67
C ALA A 47 54.27 12.47 37.27
N ASN A 48 53.96 12.50 38.59
CA ASN A 48 53.39 13.62 39.41
C ASN A 48 53.36 13.23 40.92
N PRO A 49 53.71 14.11 41.92
CA PRO A 49 52.87 14.21 43.15
C PRO A 49 52.88 15.50 44.05
N LYS A 50 51.66 15.95 44.46
CA LYS A 50 51.16 16.34 45.83
C LYS A 50 51.74 17.47 46.76
N SER A 51 50.78 18.19 47.40
CA SER A 51 50.74 18.80 48.78
C SER A 51 51.29 20.25 48.98
N LYS A 52 50.88 21.10 49.97
CA LYS A 52 49.87 21.07 51.08
C LYS A 52 49.55 22.51 51.63
N ALA A 53 48.47 22.67 52.44
CA ALA A 53 48.14 23.77 53.40
C ALA A 53 47.48 25.11 52.94
N GLY A 54 46.92 25.88 53.91
CA GLY A 54 46.15 27.17 53.81
C GLY A 54 46.31 28.01 55.12
N PRO A 55 45.40 28.93 55.59
CA PRO A 55 43.96 29.07 55.27
C PRO A 55 43.31 30.51 55.29
N SER A 56 41.95 30.57 55.17
CA SER A 56 41.02 31.67 55.56
C SER A 56 40.91 32.90 54.62
N LYS A 57 39.79 33.66 54.54
CA LYS A 57 38.43 33.57 55.16
C LYS A 57 37.40 34.32 54.26
N GLY A 58 36.19 33.77 54.04
CA GLY A 58 35.09 34.45 53.30
C GLY A 58 34.20 33.47 52.51
N ASN A 59 32.87 33.55 52.67
CA ASN A 59 31.87 32.56 52.18
C ASN A 59 30.44 33.15 52.39
N PRO A 60 29.31 32.59 51.85
CA PRO A 60 29.09 31.58 50.80
C PRO A 60 28.31 32.21 49.59
N SER A 61 27.59 31.58 48.64
CA SER A 61 27.15 30.22 48.20
C SER A 61 26.54 30.40 46.77
N LYS A 62 26.13 29.43 45.92
CA LYS A 62 26.18 27.96 45.67
C LYS A 62 25.48 27.78 44.29
N ALA A 63 25.66 26.76 43.45
CA ALA A 63 26.67 25.73 43.21
C ALA A 63 26.31 25.03 41.87
N ILE A 64 27.25 24.41 41.14
CA ILE A 64 27.00 23.81 39.80
C ILE A 64 27.51 22.34 39.73
N SER A 65 26.86 21.57 38.83
CA SER A 65 27.23 20.26 38.24
C SER A 65 27.44 19.00 39.10
N LYS A 66 26.50 18.05 38.90
CA LYS A 66 26.68 16.67 38.37
C LYS A 66 27.90 15.82 38.77
N SER A 67 27.64 14.57 39.16
CA SER A 67 28.58 13.43 39.17
C SER A 67 28.33 12.45 38.00
N LYS A 68 29.17 11.40 37.88
CA LYS A 68 29.24 10.43 36.74
C LYS A 68 28.23 9.26 36.86
N ALA A 69 28.14 8.45 35.79
CA ALA A 69 27.32 7.25 35.67
C ALA A 69 28.14 5.97 35.39
N THR A 70 27.56 4.79 35.62
CA THR A 70 28.01 3.43 35.21
C THR A 70 26.78 2.46 35.17
N PRO A 71 26.88 1.19 34.69
CA PRO A 71 25.93 0.65 33.68
C PRO A 71 24.89 -0.39 34.18
N PRO A 72 23.94 -0.82 33.32
CA PRO A 72 22.93 -1.84 33.63
C PRO A 72 23.29 -3.28 33.16
N PRO A 73 22.69 -4.33 33.77
CA PRO A 73 22.59 -5.70 33.26
C PRO A 73 21.13 -5.97 32.72
N PRO A 74 20.68 -7.20 32.35
CA PRO A 74 20.40 -7.50 30.94
C PRO A 74 18.90 -7.73 30.62
N SER A 75 18.61 -7.94 29.32
CA SER A 75 17.28 -8.13 28.74
C SER A 75 16.85 -9.60 28.57
N ILE A 76 15.56 -9.88 28.75
CA ILE A 76 14.73 -11.03 28.29
C ILE A 76 13.26 -10.50 28.38
N GLN A 77 12.43 -10.40 27.33
CA GLN A 77 11.72 -11.45 26.55
C GLN A 77 10.79 -12.33 27.42
N SER A 78 9.53 -12.66 27.07
CA SER A 78 8.66 -12.29 25.94
C SER A 78 7.20 -12.76 26.18
N SER A 79 6.20 -11.98 25.72
CA SER A 79 4.93 -12.33 25.00
C SER A 79 4.34 -13.77 24.98
N PRO A 80 3.05 -13.99 24.56
CA PRO A 80 1.82 -13.16 24.61
C PRO A 80 0.54 -14.02 24.92
N ALA A 81 -0.60 -13.66 24.31
CA ALA A 81 -1.75 -14.49 23.87
C ALA A 81 -2.99 -14.65 24.79
N ASP A 82 -4.24 -14.66 24.29
CA ASP A 82 -4.82 -14.09 23.03
C ASP A 82 -6.38 -14.13 23.05
N GLU A 83 -7.02 -13.61 21.98
CA GLU A 83 -8.37 -13.95 21.45
C GLU A 83 -9.66 -13.54 22.21
N ASP A 84 -10.79 -13.24 21.54
CA ASP A 84 -11.03 -12.75 20.16
C ASP A 84 -12.40 -12.02 20.10
N ASP A 85 -12.69 -11.29 19.01
CA ASP A 85 -13.99 -11.32 18.30
C ASP A 85 -13.98 -10.40 17.05
N GLN A 86 -14.75 -10.77 16.02
CA GLN A 86 -14.60 -10.23 14.67
C GLN A 86 -15.93 -9.76 14.04
N GLU A 87 -15.87 -8.67 13.27
CA GLU A 87 -16.79 -8.41 12.15
C GLU A 87 -16.05 -7.58 11.08
N GLU A 88 -16.44 -7.70 9.81
CA GLU A 88 -15.77 -7.03 8.68
C GLU A 88 -16.33 -5.63 8.42
N SER A 89 -15.45 -4.63 8.33
CA SER A 89 -15.77 -3.27 7.88
C SER A 89 -14.85 -2.85 6.73
N PRO A 90 -15.37 -2.13 5.71
CA PRO A 90 -14.53 -1.60 4.65
C PRO A 90 -13.64 -0.48 5.18
N GLU A 91 -12.33 -0.72 5.15
CA GLU A 91 -11.25 0.28 5.11
C GLU A 91 -11.50 1.54 5.97
N GLU A 92 -11.55 1.37 7.29
CA GLU A 92 -11.23 2.50 8.17
C GLU A 92 -9.71 2.77 8.08
N GLU A 93 -9.37 3.81 7.32
CA GLU A 93 -8.18 4.64 7.59
C GLU A 93 -8.04 4.85 9.11
N ALA A 94 -6.84 4.74 9.66
CA ALA A 94 -6.61 4.55 11.09
C ALA A 94 -6.85 5.81 11.95
N LEU A 95 -8.10 6.27 12.00
CA LEU A 95 -8.66 7.40 12.73
C LEU A 95 -7.68 8.57 12.90
N GLU A 96 -7.23 9.12 11.76
CA GLU A 96 -6.39 10.31 11.71
C GLU A 96 -6.96 11.44 12.60
N HIS A 97 -6.22 11.78 13.64
CA HIS A 97 -6.40 13.04 14.35
C HIS A 97 -5.65 14.16 13.62
N ASP A 98 -6.11 14.40 12.38
CA ASP A 98 -5.92 15.67 11.70
C ASP A 98 -6.44 16.77 12.66
N GLU A 99 -5.57 17.70 13.06
CA GLU A 99 -5.89 18.67 14.11
C GLU A 99 -6.93 19.67 13.62
N CYS A 100 -8.20 19.29 13.77
CA CYS A 100 -9.36 20.11 13.47
C CYS A 100 -9.23 21.44 14.22
N VAL A 101 -9.52 22.55 13.55
CA VAL A 101 -9.56 23.86 14.21
C VAL A 101 -10.65 23.79 15.26
N ASN A 102 -10.26 23.78 16.53
CA ASN A 102 -11.18 23.69 17.66
C ASN A 102 -11.17 25.04 18.41
N PRO A 103 -12.06 26.00 18.06
CA PRO A 103 -12.18 27.26 18.79
C PRO A 103 -12.46 27.02 20.29
N LEU A 104 -13.17 25.93 20.60
CA LEU A 104 -13.58 25.57 21.95
C LEU A 104 -12.51 24.83 22.76
N GLN A 105 -11.29 24.66 22.23
CA GLN A 105 -10.10 24.39 23.07
C GLN A 105 -9.37 25.67 23.52
N MET A 106 -10.00 26.83 23.35
CA MET A 106 -9.88 27.96 24.27
C MET A 106 -11.26 28.48 24.70
N VAL A 107 -12.15 27.58 25.15
CA VAL A 107 -13.00 27.97 26.29
C VAL A 107 -12.08 28.10 27.50
N GLU A 108 -12.23 29.17 28.26
CA GLU A 108 -11.57 29.36 29.54
C GLU A 108 -12.10 28.31 30.53
N ALA A 109 -11.40 27.17 30.62
CA ALA A 109 -11.48 26.36 31.82
C ALA A 109 -11.03 27.25 32.99
N PRO A 110 -11.85 27.42 34.06
CA PRO A 110 -11.59 28.41 35.10
C PRO A 110 -10.20 28.23 35.71
N GLU A 111 -9.53 29.35 36.03
CA GLU A 111 -8.08 29.43 36.32
C GLU A 111 -7.60 28.76 37.63
N GLU A 112 -7.95 27.50 37.88
CA GLU A 112 -7.51 26.73 39.04
C GLU A 112 -6.36 25.75 38.74
N ALA A 113 -5.55 26.07 37.72
CA ALA A 113 -4.24 25.47 37.49
C ALA A 113 -3.10 26.48 37.77
N GLY A 114 -3.27 27.25 38.84
CA GLY A 114 -2.34 28.32 39.27
C GLY A 114 -0.86 27.91 39.35
N SER A 115 0.02 28.92 39.36
CA SER A 115 1.47 28.74 39.20
C SER A 115 2.06 27.69 40.15
N ARG A 116 3.16 27.06 39.73
CA ARG A 116 3.77 25.89 40.39
C ARG A 116 4.16 26.19 41.85
N ASP A 117 3.24 25.92 42.77
CA ASP A 117 3.45 26.02 44.21
C ASP A 117 4.53 25.04 44.65
N ARG A 118 5.70 25.61 44.95
CA ARG A 118 6.91 24.89 45.34
C ARG A 118 6.80 24.33 46.75
N SER A 119 5.98 24.96 47.61
CA SER A 119 5.72 24.56 48.99
C SER A 119 4.76 23.36 49.04
N LYS A 120 3.61 23.43 48.34
CA LYS A 120 2.70 22.30 48.17
C LYS A 120 3.40 21.10 47.54
N SER A 121 4.14 21.32 46.44
CA SER A 121 4.85 20.23 45.75
C SER A 121 5.91 19.55 46.62
N ASN A 122 6.65 20.32 47.42
CA ASN A 122 7.62 19.76 48.37
C ASN A 122 6.95 19.03 49.54
N LYS A 123 5.84 19.56 50.10
CA LYS A 123 5.10 18.90 51.19
C LYS A 123 4.46 17.60 50.72
N PHE A 124 3.77 17.58 49.58
CA PHE A 124 3.15 16.37 49.02
C PHE A 124 4.18 15.26 48.79
N LYS A 125 5.35 15.59 48.22
CA LYS A 125 6.49 14.65 48.02
C LYS A 125 7.28 14.30 49.29
N LYS A 126 6.99 14.95 50.42
CA LYS A 126 7.38 14.46 51.74
C LYS A 126 6.32 13.48 52.25
N MET A 127 5.05 13.86 52.24
CA MET A 127 3.94 13.02 52.74
C MET A 127 3.81 11.66 52.03
N ILE A 128 4.13 11.56 50.73
CA ILE A 128 4.25 10.25 50.05
C ILE A 128 5.38 9.38 50.61
N ARG A 129 6.57 9.95 50.85
CA ARG A 129 7.71 9.19 51.42
C ARG A 129 7.53 8.84 52.89
N ASP A 130 6.83 9.69 53.61
CA ASP A 130 6.56 9.54 55.04
C ASP A 130 5.31 8.66 55.31
N GLY A 131 4.65 8.12 54.27
CA GLY A 131 3.47 7.25 54.38
C GLY A 131 2.17 7.94 54.82
N GLN A 132 2.06 9.26 54.66
CA GLN A 132 1.01 10.10 55.25
C GLN A 132 -0.17 10.44 54.33
N LEU A 133 -0.32 9.76 53.18
CA LEU A 133 -1.46 9.93 52.28
C LEU A 133 -2.20 8.60 52.08
N PRO A 134 -3.55 8.60 52.00
CA PRO A 134 -4.32 7.38 51.74
C PRO A 134 -3.97 6.71 50.41
N GLU A 135 -4.06 5.38 50.37
CA GLU A 135 -3.58 4.54 49.27
C GLU A 135 -4.19 4.90 47.91
N PHE A 136 -5.48 5.28 47.86
CA PHE A 136 -6.14 5.71 46.62
C PHE A 136 -5.53 6.99 46.01
N VAL A 137 -4.96 7.88 46.83
CA VAL A 137 -4.23 9.08 46.38
C VAL A 137 -2.82 8.70 45.91
N VAL A 138 -2.21 7.66 46.50
CA VAL A 138 -0.89 7.13 46.10
C VAL A 138 -0.99 6.43 44.74
N LYS A 139 -1.96 5.52 44.53
CA LYS A 139 -2.16 4.86 43.22
C LYS A 139 -2.49 5.87 42.10
N GLU A 140 -3.22 6.95 42.40
CA GLU A 140 -3.43 8.03 41.42
C GLU A 140 -2.13 8.80 41.10
N TRP A 141 -1.29 9.09 42.10
CA TRP A 141 0.02 9.70 41.86
C TRP A 141 0.91 8.79 40.99
N GLU A 142 0.92 7.49 41.23
CA GLU A 142 1.61 6.48 40.42
C GLU A 142 1.04 6.39 38.99
N ARG A 143 -0.29 6.44 38.84
CA ARG A 143 -0.94 6.56 37.52
C ARG A 143 -0.46 7.80 36.76
N THR A 144 -0.27 8.95 37.42
CA THR A 144 0.32 10.13 36.74
C THR A 144 1.76 9.89 36.30
N LEU A 145 2.57 9.12 37.05
CA LEU A 145 3.94 8.80 36.68
C LEU A 145 4.03 7.88 35.45
N ALA A 146 3.04 7.02 35.24
CA ALA A 146 2.94 6.15 34.06
C ALA A 146 2.57 6.91 32.76
N MET A 147 1.93 8.08 32.85
CA MET A 147 1.47 8.83 31.66
C MET A 147 2.64 9.26 30.74
N SER A 148 2.54 8.99 29.45
CA SER A 148 3.52 9.40 28.42
C SER A 148 3.45 10.90 28.10
N THR A 149 2.23 11.45 27.97
CA THR A 149 1.96 12.88 27.75
C THR A 149 1.16 13.46 28.92
N GLY A 150 1.09 14.79 29.06
CA GLY A 150 0.29 15.47 30.09
C GLY A 150 0.75 15.32 31.56
N ARG A 151 1.65 14.39 31.88
CA ARG A 151 2.20 14.05 33.21
C ARG A 151 2.36 15.25 34.17
N LEU A 152 3.06 16.29 33.74
CA LEU A 152 3.36 17.48 34.58
C LEU A 152 2.15 18.35 34.89
N VAL A 153 1.06 18.25 34.13
CA VAL A 153 -0.21 18.96 34.38
C VAL A 153 -1.05 18.15 35.36
N ALA A 154 -1.20 16.84 35.12
CA ALA A 154 -1.89 15.92 36.03
C ALA A 154 -1.31 15.96 37.46
N GLN A 155 0.02 15.92 37.58
CA GLN A 155 0.71 16.03 38.87
C GLN A 155 0.46 17.35 39.60
N ARG A 156 0.42 18.49 38.88
CA ARG A 156 0.09 19.79 39.49
C ARG A 156 -1.35 19.82 39.98
N ARG A 157 -2.30 19.33 39.17
CA ARG A 157 -3.71 19.26 39.53
C ARG A 157 -3.93 18.43 40.79
N LEU A 158 -3.35 17.23 40.86
CA LEU A 158 -3.44 16.36 42.03
C LEU A 158 -2.86 17.02 43.30
N ILE A 159 -1.67 17.62 43.20
CA ILE A 159 -1.01 18.32 44.32
C ILE A 159 -1.84 19.54 44.79
N ASN A 160 -2.35 20.35 43.86
CA ASN A 160 -3.11 21.56 44.19
C ASN A 160 -4.50 21.23 44.76
N LEU A 161 -5.14 20.14 44.32
CA LEU A 161 -6.39 19.66 44.91
C LEU A 161 -6.15 19.08 46.31
N ALA A 162 -5.09 18.29 46.51
CA ALA A 162 -4.83 17.59 47.77
C ALA A 162 -4.37 18.49 48.94
N LEU A 163 -3.86 19.70 48.68
CA LEU A 163 -3.30 20.59 49.70
C LEU A 163 -3.88 22.00 49.60
N ASP A 164 -4.50 22.46 50.69
CA ASP A 164 -4.99 23.84 50.88
C ASP A 164 -4.20 24.56 51.98
N HIS A 165 -4.40 25.86 52.15
CA HIS A 165 -3.90 26.62 53.30
C HIS A 165 -5.04 26.79 54.32
N ASP A 166 -4.75 26.62 55.62
CA ASP A 166 -5.67 27.01 56.68
C ASP A 166 -5.69 28.52 56.91
N SER A 167 -6.60 29.01 57.76
CA SER A 167 -6.72 30.42 58.14
C SER A 167 -5.51 31.00 58.87
N ALA A 168 -4.52 30.17 59.22
CA ALA A 168 -3.22 30.57 59.77
C ALA A 168 -2.06 30.40 58.75
N GLY A 169 -2.37 30.19 57.46
CA GLY A 169 -1.40 30.06 56.37
C GLY A 169 -0.66 28.72 56.31
N ARG A 170 -1.06 27.72 57.11
CA ARG A 170 -0.39 26.41 57.16
C ARG A 170 -1.00 25.46 56.14
N LEU A 171 -0.17 24.68 55.44
CA LEU A 171 -0.66 23.69 54.48
C LEU A 171 -1.36 22.50 55.17
N VAL A 172 -2.62 22.24 54.82
CA VAL A 172 -3.45 21.13 55.33
C VAL A 172 -3.92 20.24 54.17
N VAL A 173 -4.07 18.94 54.43
CA VAL A 173 -4.53 17.96 53.42
C VAL A 173 -6.06 18.00 53.30
N SER A 174 -6.56 18.07 52.06
CA SER A 174 -7.96 18.40 51.76
C SER A 174 -8.59 17.38 50.79
N LEU A 175 -8.90 16.20 51.33
CA LEU A 175 -9.46 15.07 50.55
C LEU A 175 -11.00 15.02 50.52
N GLN A 176 -11.68 16.02 51.10
CA GLN A 176 -13.16 16.08 51.09
C GLN A 176 -13.74 16.64 49.77
N LYS A 177 -12.88 17.11 48.85
CA LYS A 177 -13.28 17.65 47.54
C LYS A 177 -13.90 16.55 46.65
N PRO A 178 -14.90 16.85 45.80
CA PRO A 178 -15.63 15.84 45.01
C PRO A 178 -14.74 14.90 44.18
N TYR A 179 -13.65 15.41 43.61
CA TYR A 179 -12.66 14.63 42.86
C TYR A 179 -12.10 13.44 43.67
N PHE A 180 -11.82 13.62 44.97
CA PHE A 180 -11.28 12.54 45.81
C PHE A 180 -12.34 11.54 46.26
N LYS A 181 -13.60 11.97 46.42
CA LYS A 181 -14.72 11.04 46.69
C LYS A 181 -14.93 10.09 45.52
N GLN A 182 -15.00 10.62 44.29
CA GLN A 182 -15.07 9.81 43.07
C GLN A 182 -13.86 8.86 42.91
N LEU A 183 -12.67 9.33 43.30
CA LEU A 183 -11.45 8.53 43.28
C LEU A 183 -11.50 7.37 44.30
N GLN A 184 -12.07 7.61 45.48
CA GLN A 184 -12.25 6.62 46.54
C GLN A 184 -13.35 5.61 46.19
N GLU A 185 -14.47 6.04 45.60
CA GLU A 185 -15.54 5.18 45.07
C GLU A 185 -14.98 4.21 44.01
N THR A 186 -14.17 4.73 43.06
CA THR A 186 -13.50 3.94 42.02
C THR A 186 -12.49 2.93 42.61
N TYR A 187 -11.91 3.24 43.77
CA TYR A 187 -10.95 2.37 44.46
C TYR A 187 -11.64 1.17 45.12
N THR A 188 -12.82 1.37 45.71
CA THR A 188 -13.60 0.32 46.37
C THR A 188 -14.26 -0.70 45.42
N GLU A 189 -14.29 -0.45 44.10
CA GLU A 189 -14.80 -1.42 43.12
C GLU A 189 -13.76 -2.48 42.69
N THR A 190 -12.52 -2.42 43.21
CA THR A 190 -11.43 -3.36 42.86
C THR A 190 -11.03 -4.30 44.00
N GLU A 191 -11.93 -5.21 44.38
CA GLU A 191 -11.58 -6.46 45.07
C GLU A 191 -11.72 -7.65 44.10
N GLY A 192 -10.81 -8.62 44.21
CA GLY A 192 -10.67 -9.73 43.26
C GLY A 192 -11.71 -10.84 43.41
N ARG A 193 -11.77 -11.72 42.41
CA ARG A 193 -12.61 -12.93 42.46
C ARG A 193 -11.87 -14.11 41.84
N GLU A 194 -11.41 -15.02 42.69
CA GLU A 194 -10.80 -16.30 42.28
C GLU A 194 -11.79 -17.12 41.43
N SER A 195 -11.27 -17.85 40.44
CA SER A 195 -12.05 -18.78 39.63
C SER A 195 -11.23 -20.01 39.27
N SER A 196 -11.64 -21.17 39.79
CA SER A 196 -11.03 -22.46 39.50
C SER A 196 -11.48 -23.00 38.14
N PHE A 197 -10.54 -23.53 37.35
CA PHE A 197 -10.81 -24.17 36.06
C PHE A 197 -10.49 -25.66 36.13
N ALA A 198 -11.17 -26.51 35.34
CA ALA A 198 -10.99 -27.96 35.39
C ALA A 198 -11.05 -28.63 34.00
N LEU A 199 -10.07 -29.47 33.67
CA LEU A 199 -9.96 -30.19 32.38
C LEU A 199 -9.54 -31.67 32.54
N PRO A 200 -9.96 -32.60 31.66
CA PRO A 200 -9.43 -33.96 31.63
C PRO A 200 -7.92 -34.00 31.31
N LYS A 201 -7.14 -34.95 31.88
CA LYS A 201 -5.65 -35.07 31.73
C LYS A 201 -5.14 -34.75 30.32
N VAL A 202 -5.70 -35.40 29.29
CA VAL A 202 -5.28 -35.21 27.88
C VAL A 202 -5.45 -33.76 27.40
N LEU A 203 -6.55 -33.09 27.75
CA LEU A 203 -6.79 -31.69 27.35
C LEU A 203 -5.99 -30.70 28.20
N LEU A 204 -5.74 -31.01 29.48
CA LEU A 204 -4.88 -30.20 30.34
C LEU A 204 -3.41 -30.26 29.86
N MET A 205 -2.89 -31.47 29.65
CA MET A 205 -1.54 -31.69 29.12
C MET A 205 -1.37 -31.08 27.73
N GLY A 206 -2.39 -31.16 26.87
CA GLY A 206 -2.39 -30.49 25.56
C GLY A 206 -2.39 -28.97 25.67
N LYS A 207 -3.21 -28.38 26.56
CA LYS A 207 -3.31 -26.92 26.73
C LYS A 207 -2.02 -26.29 27.27
N PHE A 208 -1.32 -26.97 28.18
CA PHE A 208 -0.08 -26.47 28.80
C PHE A 208 1.19 -27.15 28.26
N ASN A 209 1.07 -27.99 27.23
CA ASN A 209 2.16 -28.74 26.59
C ASN A 209 3.06 -29.53 27.58
N LEU A 210 2.43 -30.15 28.59
CA LEU A 210 3.11 -30.87 29.68
C LEU A 210 3.52 -32.29 29.25
N SER A 211 4.72 -32.72 29.67
CA SER A 211 5.08 -34.14 29.66
C SER A 211 4.30 -34.91 30.73
N SER A 212 4.21 -36.24 30.61
CA SER A 212 3.57 -37.09 31.62
C SER A 212 4.20 -36.94 33.00
N GLU A 213 5.54 -36.81 33.03
CA GLU A 213 6.34 -36.62 34.23
C GLU A 213 6.04 -35.26 34.90
N ALA A 214 6.02 -34.17 34.12
CA ALA A 214 5.70 -32.84 34.63
C ALA A 214 4.24 -32.73 35.14
N PHE A 215 3.31 -33.42 34.49
CA PHE A 215 1.92 -33.50 34.95
C PHE A 215 1.79 -34.26 36.29
N GLU A 216 2.56 -35.34 36.47
CA GLU A 216 2.54 -36.12 37.71
C GLU A 216 3.32 -35.43 38.85
N GLN A 217 4.34 -34.64 38.52
CA GLN A 217 4.99 -33.72 39.46
C GLN A 217 4.02 -32.63 39.94
N ALA A 218 3.31 -31.94 39.04
CA ALA A 218 2.33 -30.89 39.41
C ALA A 218 1.15 -31.42 40.26
N LEU A 219 0.81 -32.71 40.12
CA LEU A 219 -0.13 -33.41 41.02
C LEU A 219 0.45 -33.69 42.41
N ALA A 220 1.75 -33.99 42.50
CA ALA A 220 2.43 -34.25 43.76
C ALA A 220 2.77 -32.97 44.53
N GLU A 221 3.01 -31.87 43.83
CA GLU A 221 3.32 -30.54 44.39
C GLU A 221 2.05 -29.76 44.77
N GLY A 222 0.88 -30.15 44.23
CA GLY A 222 -0.45 -29.64 44.62
C GLY A 222 -1.05 -28.61 43.67
N ASP A 223 -0.30 -28.15 42.67
CA ASP A 223 -0.73 -27.20 41.63
C ASP A 223 -1.90 -27.74 40.77
N LEU A 224 -2.06 -29.07 40.71
CA LEU A 224 -3.19 -29.75 40.07
C LEU A 224 -3.95 -30.63 41.07
N VAL A 225 -5.25 -30.38 41.21
CA VAL A 225 -6.13 -31.18 42.08
C VAL A 225 -7.00 -32.12 41.25
N GLU A 226 -6.97 -33.43 41.51
CA GLU A 226 -7.91 -34.37 40.88
C GLU A 226 -9.32 -34.18 41.45
N SER A 227 -10.31 -33.98 40.58
CA SER A 227 -11.73 -33.89 40.93
C SER A 227 -12.60 -34.66 39.92
N LYS A 228 -13.86 -34.95 40.29
CA LYS A 228 -14.82 -35.63 39.40
C LYS A 228 -15.90 -34.67 38.95
N ASN A 229 -16.09 -34.57 37.64
CA ASN A 229 -17.11 -33.71 37.08
C ASN A 229 -18.54 -34.28 37.28
N LYS A 230 -19.56 -33.47 36.99
CA LYS A 230 -20.99 -33.85 37.13
C LYS A 230 -21.44 -35.06 36.28
N LYS A 231 -20.57 -35.60 35.41
CA LYS A 231 -20.79 -36.82 34.61
C LYS A 231 -19.90 -37.99 35.09
N GLY A 232 -19.34 -37.91 36.31
CA GLY A 232 -18.55 -38.96 36.96
C GLY A 232 -17.11 -39.12 36.44
N LYS A 233 -16.69 -38.31 35.46
CA LYS A 233 -15.38 -38.42 34.82
C LYS A 233 -14.34 -37.58 35.57
N THR A 234 -13.18 -38.17 35.84
CA THR A 234 -12.00 -37.48 36.38
C THR A 234 -11.58 -36.30 35.48
N VAL A 235 -11.37 -35.16 36.13
CA VAL A 235 -10.80 -33.92 35.60
C VAL A 235 -9.78 -33.39 36.61
N TYR A 236 -8.92 -32.49 36.18
CA TYR A 236 -7.86 -31.90 36.98
C TYR A 236 -8.07 -30.40 37.00
N SER A 237 -8.15 -29.84 38.21
CA SER A 237 -8.42 -28.43 38.45
C SER A 237 -7.18 -27.68 38.91
N TRP A 238 -7.09 -26.43 38.48
CA TRP A 238 -6.06 -25.47 38.87
C TRP A 238 -6.73 -24.10 39.09
N ASP A 239 -6.12 -23.27 39.93
CA ASP A 239 -6.61 -21.93 40.23
C ASP A 239 -5.85 -20.86 39.44
N MET A 240 -6.51 -19.73 39.20
CA MET A 240 -5.92 -18.56 38.54
C MET A 240 -6.41 -17.27 39.19
N ASP A 241 -5.47 -16.51 39.76
CA ASP A 241 -5.68 -15.11 40.10
C ASP A 241 -5.79 -14.27 38.82
N SER A 242 -6.86 -13.46 38.73
CA SER A 242 -7.04 -12.50 37.62
C SER A 242 -7.57 -11.15 38.11
N HIS A 243 -6.76 -10.10 37.95
CA HIS A 243 -7.19 -8.73 38.22
C HIS A 243 -7.84 -8.12 36.97
N HIS A 244 -9.18 -8.09 36.96
CA HIS A 244 -9.97 -7.38 35.94
C HIS A 244 -10.49 -6.03 36.46
N THR A 245 -10.51 -5.01 35.60
CA THR A 245 -11.14 -3.70 35.87
C THR A 245 -12.41 -3.55 35.05
N THR A 246 -13.55 -4.00 35.59
CA THR A 246 -14.80 -4.13 34.84
C THR A 246 -15.66 -2.86 34.91
N ARG A 247 -15.81 -2.16 33.78
CA ARG A 247 -16.66 -0.95 33.72
C ARG A 247 -18.13 -1.33 33.47
N GLY A 248 -18.90 -1.46 34.54
CA GLY A 248 -20.27 -2.00 34.51
C GLY A 248 -21.27 -1.23 33.64
N LYS A 249 -22.12 -1.96 32.91
CA LYS A 249 -23.42 -1.46 32.41
C LYS A 249 -24.45 -1.62 33.53
N ARG A 250 -25.35 -0.64 33.70
CA ARG A 250 -26.55 -0.81 34.54
C ARG A 250 -27.44 -1.91 33.95
N SER A 251 -27.94 -2.80 34.80
CA SER A 251 -28.75 -3.95 34.43
C SER A 251 -30.19 -3.57 34.07
N GLY A 252 -30.60 -3.87 32.84
CA GLY A 252 -32.00 -4.10 32.49
C GLY A 252 -32.21 -5.59 32.27
N SER A 253 -33.21 -6.19 32.91
CA SER A 253 -33.44 -7.64 32.91
C SER A 253 -34.32 -8.10 31.75
N SER A 254 -33.88 -9.10 30.99
CA SER A 254 -34.72 -9.86 30.07
C SER A 254 -34.31 -11.34 30.03
N THR A 255 -35.08 -12.20 30.70
CA THR A 255 -34.83 -13.64 30.76
C THR A 255 -35.25 -14.30 29.44
N GLY A 256 -34.29 -14.85 28.69
CA GLY A 256 -34.57 -15.62 27.47
C GLY A 256 -34.94 -17.08 27.78
N GLN A 257 -36.06 -17.56 27.25
CA GLN A 257 -36.41 -18.99 27.25
C GLN A 257 -35.92 -19.65 25.96
N GLU A 258 -35.45 -20.90 26.07
CA GLU A 258 -35.15 -21.74 24.90
C GLU A 258 -36.41 -22.11 24.13
N LYS A 259 -36.27 -22.33 22.81
CA LYS A 259 -37.29 -22.99 21.98
C LYS A 259 -36.66 -24.19 21.28
N GLN A 260 -37.31 -25.34 21.38
CA GLN A 260 -36.96 -26.54 20.60
C GLN A 260 -37.50 -26.42 19.16
N GLY A 261 -36.74 -26.95 18.20
CA GLY A 261 -37.19 -27.11 16.81
C GLY A 261 -38.37 -28.09 16.70
N THR A 262 -39.10 -28.03 15.58
CA THR A 262 -40.42 -28.67 15.45
C THR A 262 -40.43 -29.89 14.53
N LEU A 263 -41.40 -30.78 14.75
CA LEU A 263 -41.52 -32.07 14.05
C LEU A 263 -41.71 -31.95 12.51
N ALA A 264 -42.02 -30.76 12.01
CA ALA A 264 -42.10 -30.48 10.57
C ALA A 264 -40.72 -30.52 9.88
N GLU A 265 -39.68 -29.99 10.53
CA GLU A 265 -38.32 -29.89 9.98
C GLU A 265 -37.72 -31.28 9.76
N LYS A 266 -38.03 -32.23 10.65
CA LYS A 266 -37.59 -33.62 10.56
C LYS A 266 -38.17 -34.34 9.31
N LYS A 267 -39.45 -34.12 9.00
CA LYS A 267 -40.11 -34.73 7.83
C LYS A 267 -39.55 -34.25 6.48
N PHE A 268 -39.03 -33.02 6.42
CA PHE A 268 -38.42 -32.50 5.19
C PHE A 268 -37.11 -33.23 4.84
N VAL A 269 -36.30 -33.59 5.85
CA VAL A 269 -35.05 -34.33 5.68
C VAL A 269 -35.32 -35.76 5.18
N ASP A 270 -36.27 -36.46 5.78
CA ASP A 270 -36.65 -37.82 5.39
C ASP A 270 -37.14 -37.89 3.93
N GLN A 271 -37.84 -36.85 3.45
CA GLN A 271 -38.37 -36.78 2.09
C GLN A 271 -37.30 -36.41 1.04
N ALA A 272 -36.25 -35.69 1.43
CA ALA A 272 -35.12 -35.39 0.54
C ALA A 272 -34.25 -36.63 0.25
N ALA A 273 -34.10 -37.53 1.23
CA ALA A 273 -33.28 -38.74 1.11
C ALA A 273 -33.81 -39.75 0.06
N ALA A 274 -35.12 -39.74 -0.22
CA ALA A 274 -35.77 -40.72 -1.10
C ALA A 274 -35.47 -40.52 -2.60
N ASN A 275 -35.14 -39.30 -3.04
CA ASN A 275 -35.05 -38.95 -4.46
C ASN A 275 -33.68 -39.22 -5.11
N PHE A 276 -32.67 -39.64 -4.35
CA PHE A 276 -31.28 -39.71 -4.83
C PHE A 276 -30.88 -41.10 -5.39
N LYS A 277 -31.64 -41.64 -6.36
CA LYS A 277 -31.35 -42.99 -6.92
C LYS A 277 -31.70 -43.28 -8.39
N VAL A 278 -31.56 -42.30 -9.28
CA VAL A 278 -31.40 -42.48 -10.74
C VAL A 278 -30.36 -41.45 -11.22
N GLY A 279 -29.39 -41.73 -12.10
CA GLY A 279 -29.09 -42.95 -12.86
C GLY A 279 -28.49 -42.57 -14.22
N LEU A 280 -27.27 -42.01 -14.22
CA LEU A 280 -26.65 -41.45 -15.43
C LEU A 280 -26.12 -42.57 -16.35
N PHE A 281 -26.17 -42.32 -17.67
CA PHE A 281 -25.74 -43.19 -18.77
C PHE A 281 -26.54 -44.49 -19.02
N ARG A 282 -27.60 -44.35 -19.83
CA ARG A 282 -28.01 -45.35 -20.82
C ARG A 282 -28.33 -44.63 -22.14
N ALA A 283 -27.92 -45.19 -23.27
CA ALA A 283 -28.02 -44.54 -24.59
C ALA A 283 -28.95 -45.28 -25.57
N LYS A 284 -29.31 -44.59 -26.66
CA LYS A 284 -30.27 -44.94 -27.74
C LYS A 284 -31.76 -44.82 -27.30
N SER A 285 -32.69 -44.47 -28.19
CA SER A 285 -32.65 -44.45 -29.68
C SER A 285 -33.49 -43.30 -30.31
N SER A 286 -33.16 -42.92 -31.56
CA SER A 286 -34.04 -42.46 -32.67
C SER A 286 -35.13 -41.39 -32.39
N MET A 287 -35.28 -40.33 -33.19
CA MET A 287 -35.45 -40.35 -34.66
C MET A 287 -34.99 -39.04 -35.36
N ASP A 288 -34.73 -39.19 -36.66
CA ASP A 288 -34.89 -38.25 -37.79
C ASP A 288 -34.33 -36.82 -37.74
N LEU A 289 -33.34 -36.58 -38.60
CA LEU A 289 -33.36 -35.47 -39.58
C LEU A 289 -32.39 -35.79 -40.73
N GLU A 290 -32.86 -35.72 -41.97
CA GLU A 290 -32.09 -36.02 -43.19
C GLU A 290 -31.52 -34.76 -43.86
N GLY A 291 -30.51 -34.95 -44.74
CA GLY A 291 -30.45 -34.21 -46.00
C GLY A 291 -29.36 -33.15 -46.19
N SER A 292 -28.33 -33.50 -46.97
CA SER A 292 -27.29 -32.62 -47.57
C SER A 292 -26.31 -31.91 -46.60
N GLY A 293 -25.06 -31.61 -46.98
CA GLY A 293 -24.35 -31.91 -48.23
C GLY A 293 -22.83 -31.68 -48.05
N ALA A 294 -21.99 -32.30 -48.88
CA ALA A 294 -20.53 -32.26 -48.70
C ALA A 294 -19.90 -30.92 -49.14
N GLY A 295 -18.88 -30.44 -48.40
CA GLY A 295 -18.12 -29.23 -48.74
C GLY A 295 -16.90 -29.02 -47.82
N GLN A 296 -15.76 -28.68 -48.43
CA GLN A 296 -14.42 -28.58 -47.84
C GLN A 296 -14.31 -27.73 -46.55
N LEU A 297 -13.56 -28.22 -45.56
CA LEU A 297 -12.96 -27.38 -44.51
C LEU A 297 -11.56 -26.93 -44.94
N ALA A 298 -11.48 -25.86 -45.75
CA ALA A 298 -10.21 -25.25 -46.18
C ALA A 298 -10.38 -23.76 -46.57
N ILE A 299 -10.37 -22.86 -45.58
CA ILE A 299 -10.17 -21.41 -45.72
C ILE A 299 -9.33 -21.04 -44.47
N GLN A 300 -8.06 -20.65 -44.57
CA GLN A 300 -7.51 -19.34 -44.98
C GLN A 300 -7.99 -18.17 -44.12
N ASP A 301 -7.07 -17.23 -43.86
CA ASP A 301 -7.36 -16.03 -43.07
C ASP A 301 -8.34 -15.12 -43.81
N ALA A 302 -9.49 -14.88 -43.20
CA ALA A 302 -10.49 -13.92 -43.67
C ALA A 302 -10.63 -12.78 -42.64
N GLU A 303 -10.74 -11.55 -43.12
CA GLU A 303 -10.79 -10.36 -42.26
C GLU A 303 -11.98 -10.40 -41.26
N PRO A 304 -11.81 -9.81 -40.06
CA PRO A 304 -12.75 -9.98 -38.95
C PRO A 304 -14.12 -9.34 -39.24
N LYS A 305 -15.07 -10.19 -39.64
CA LYS A 305 -16.45 -9.82 -39.91
C LYS A 305 -17.14 -9.37 -38.61
N MET A 306 -17.44 -8.07 -38.49
CA MET A 306 -18.12 -7.53 -37.31
C MET A 306 -19.50 -8.16 -37.14
N LEU A 307 -19.80 -8.59 -35.90
CA LEU A 307 -21.10 -9.12 -35.51
C LEU A 307 -22.16 -8.01 -35.55
N THR A 308 -23.35 -8.31 -36.06
CA THR A 308 -24.47 -7.36 -36.06
C THR A 308 -25.00 -7.16 -34.64
N ASP A 309 -25.63 -6.00 -34.34
CA ASP A 309 -26.20 -5.72 -33.00
C ASP A 309 -27.17 -6.81 -32.50
N ARG A 310 -27.85 -7.50 -33.42
CA ARG A 310 -28.76 -8.61 -33.11
C ARG A 310 -28.01 -9.87 -32.66
N GLU A 311 -26.89 -10.17 -33.30
CA GLU A 311 -25.98 -11.26 -32.90
C GLU A 311 -25.24 -10.89 -31.61
N TRP A 312 -24.84 -9.63 -31.45
CA TRP A 312 -24.15 -9.14 -30.26
C TRP A 312 -25.07 -9.11 -29.04
N THR A 313 -26.35 -8.75 -29.22
CA THR A 313 -27.39 -8.92 -28.19
C THR A 313 -27.62 -10.39 -27.84
N LYS A 314 -27.63 -11.30 -28.84
CA LYS A 314 -27.77 -12.74 -28.62
C LYS A 314 -26.57 -13.30 -27.82
N ALA A 315 -25.35 -12.98 -28.21
CA ALA A 315 -24.13 -13.36 -27.52
C ALA A 315 -24.07 -12.82 -26.08
N LYS A 316 -24.43 -11.54 -25.88
CA LYS A 316 -24.51 -10.90 -24.55
C LYS A 316 -25.54 -11.58 -23.64
N ASN A 317 -26.69 -11.99 -24.17
CA ASN A 317 -27.71 -12.72 -23.43
C ASN A 317 -27.27 -14.15 -23.07
N GLN A 318 -26.59 -14.86 -23.99
CA GLN A 318 -26.02 -16.19 -23.73
C GLN A 318 -24.87 -16.13 -22.70
N LEU A 319 -24.00 -15.12 -22.79
CA LEU A 319 -22.95 -14.89 -21.79
C LEU A 319 -23.55 -14.51 -20.43
N GLY A 320 -24.62 -13.71 -20.41
CA GLY A 320 -25.35 -13.36 -19.19
C GLY A 320 -25.96 -14.57 -18.47
N SER A 321 -26.56 -15.51 -19.21
CA SER A 321 -27.08 -16.75 -18.61
C SER A 321 -25.96 -17.68 -18.15
N PHE A 322 -24.83 -17.73 -18.85
CA PHE A 322 -23.65 -18.51 -18.44
C PHE A 322 -23.02 -17.95 -17.15
N ILE A 323 -22.88 -16.63 -17.04
CA ILE A 323 -22.39 -15.95 -15.82
C ILE A 323 -23.33 -16.22 -14.63
N GLN A 324 -24.66 -16.18 -14.83
CA GLN A 324 -25.61 -16.52 -13.76
C GLN A 324 -25.57 -18.01 -13.36
N ALA A 325 -25.25 -18.93 -14.28
CA ALA A 325 -25.05 -20.34 -13.96
C ALA A 325 -23.75 -20.54 -13.16
N LEU A 326 -22.67 -19.87 -13.57
CA LEU A 326 -21.37 -19.91 -12.88
C LEU A 326 -21.46 -19.34 -11.46
N ASP A 327 -22.11 -18.18 -11.28
CA ASP A 327 -22.26 -17.58 -9.95
C ASP A 327 -23.14 -18.45 -9.03
N LYS A 328 -24.20 -19.09 -9.56
CA LYS A 328 -24.96 -20.11 -8.81
C LYS A 328 -24.11 -21.30 -8.40
N GLN A 329 -23.20 -21.80 -9.25
CA GLN A 329 -22.25 -22.84 -8.87
C GLN A 329 -21.25 -22.33 -7.81
N ILE A 330 -20.73 -21.12 -7.93
CA ILE A 330 -19.81 -20.51 -6.96
C ILE A 330 -20.50 -20.36 -5.59
N GLN A 331 -21.76 -19.94 -5.54
CA GLN A 331 -22.54 -19.86 -4.30
C GLN A 331 -22.84 -21.25 -3.70
N ALA A 332 -23.14 -22.24 -4.54
CA ALA A 332 -23.30 -23.62 -4.09
C ALA A 332 -22.00 -24.19 -3.51
N SER A 333 -20.86 -23.98 -4.18
CA SER A 333 -19.53 -24.40 -3.71
C SER A 333 -19.13 -23.68 -2.41
N LYS A 334 -19.36 -22.38 -2.29
CA LYS A 334 -19.14 -21.62 -1.04
C LYS A 334 -19.98 -22.17 0.12
N LYS A 335 -21.24 -22.53 -0.14
CA LYS A 335 -22.11 -23.17 0.86
C LYS A 335 -21.63 -24.58 1.24
N LEU A 336 -21.13 -25.36 0.27
CA LEU A 336 -20.52 -26.66 0.53
C LEU A 336 -19.26 -26.54 1.40
N ILE A 337 -18.39 -25.57 1.09
CA ILE A 337 -17.16 -25.29 1.85
C ILE A 337 -17.51 -24.88 3.29
N SER A 338 -18.50 -23.98 3.46
CA SER A 338 -19.01 -23.57 4.78
C SER A 338 -19.45 -24.76 5.64
N GLN A 339 -20.16 -25.73 5.03
CA GLN A 339 -20.64 -26.94 5.73
C GLN A 339 -19.50 -27.93 6.04
N TYR A 340 -18.44 -27.95 5.23
CA TYR A 340 -17.22 -28.73 5.53
C TYR A 340 -16.37 -28.09 6.65
N THR A 341 -16.29 -26.77 6.73
CA THR A 341 -15.56 -26.09 7.83
C THR A 341 -16.21 -26.27 9.20
N GLU A 342 -17.52 -26.48 9.26
CA GLU A 342 -18.26 -26.71 10.53
C GLU A 342 -18.26 -28.19 10.99
N SER A 343 -17.80 -29.13 10.15
CA SER A 343 -17.81 -30.57 10.45
C SER A 343 -16.42 -31.23 10.58
N GLY A 344 -15.34 -30.47 10.35
CA GLY A 344 -13.97 -30.98 10.27
C GLY A 344 -13.28 -31.44 11.57
N GLN A 345 -13.99 -31.64 12.70
CA GLN A 345 -13.38 -32.00 13.99
C GLN A 345 -13.82 -33.34 14.61
N GLU A 346 -14.47 -34.28 13.88
CA GLU A 346 -14.85 -35.58 14.50
C GLU A 346 -14.76 -36.87 13.64
N GLU A 347 -13.94 -36.95 12.58
CA GLU A 347 -13.78 -38.20 11.78
C GLU A 347 -12.44 -38.94 11.92
N ASP A 348 -11.41 -38.38 12.57
CA ASP A 348 -10.04 -38.95 12.60
C ASP A 348 -9.87 -40.15 13.59
N LYS A 349 -10.92 -40.97 13.75
CA LYS A 349 -10.98 -42.05 14.74
C LYS A 349 -11.74 -43.32 14.36
N LYS A 350 -12.20 -43.46 13.10
CA LYS A 350 -12.88 -44.68 12.61
C LYS A 350 -12.39 -45.15 11.22
N LYS A 351 -11.13 -45.61 11.15
CA LYS A 351 -10.62 -46.44 10.03
C LYS A 351 -9.40 -47.30 10.40
N LYS A 352 -9.51 -48.01 11.53
CA LYS A 352 -8.86 -49.31 11.75
C LYS A 352 -9.97 -50.33 12.01
N GLU A 353 -9.73 -51.59 11.66
CA GLU A 353 -10.68 -52.70 11.80
C GLU A 353 -11.97 -52.59 10.96
N GLN A 354 -11.80 -52.62 9.65
CA GLN A 354 -12.50 -53.61 8.81
C GLN A 354 -11.68 -53.86 7.55
N LYS A 355 -11.15 -55.08 7.41
CA LYS A 355 -10.27 -55.48 6.31
C LYS A 355 -10.52 -56.95 5.95
N GLU A 356 -11.70 -57.24 5.46
CA GLU A 356 -12.03 -58.53 4.88
C GLU A 356 -13.02 -58.36 3.73
N ASP A 357 -12.91 -59.28 2.78
CA ASP A 357 -13.70 -59.47 1.55
C ASP A 357 -14.00 -58.26 0.62
N THR A 358 -13.22 -58.16 -0.47
CA THR A 358 -13.75 -57.74 -1.80
C THR A 358 -12.82 -58.15 -2.96
N SER A 359 -12.06 -59.24 -2.84
CA SER A 359 -11.15 -59.69 -3.90
C SER A 359 -11.85 -60.43 -5.06
N GLU A 360 -13.10 -60.86 -4.88
CA GLU A 360 -13.76 -61.78 -5.82
C GLU A 360 -14.51 -61.13 -7.00
N ILE A 361 -14.64 -59.79 -7.03
CA ILE A 361 -15.39 -59.09 -8.08
C ILE A 361 -14.49 -58.68 -9.27
N PHE A 362 -13.26 -58.21 -9.01
CA PHE A 362 -12.39 -57.72 -10.09
C PHE A 362 -11.86 -58.83 -11.02
N GLN A 363 -11.78 -60.08 -10.53
CA GLN A 363 -11.37 -61.24 -11.33
C GLN A 363 -12.48 -61.81 -12.24
N LYS A 364 -13.73 -61.36 -12.12
CA LYS A 364 -14.87 -61.88 -12.91
C LYS A 364 -15.25 -61.02 -14.13
N THR A 365 -14.75 -59.79 -14.27
CA THR A 365 -15.08 -58.91 -15.41
C THR A 365 -14.03 -58.93 -16.53
N VAL A 366 -12.74 -59.17 -16.23
CA VAL A 366 -11.65 -59.19 -17.22
C VAL A 366 -11.73 -60.40 -18.18
N ALA A 367 -12.49 -61.44 -17.82
CA ALA A 367 -12.57 -62.71 -18.55
C ALA A 367 -13.68 -62.80 -19.62
N GLN A 368 -14.44 -61.73 -19.89
CA GLN A 368 -15.63 -61.78 -20.78
C GLN A 368 -15.67 -60.72 -21.90
N THR A 369 -14.52 -60.26 -22.40
CA THR A 369 -14.47 -59.46 -23.65
C THR A 369 -13.26 -59.77 -24.53
N ALA A 370 -12.72 -61.00 -24.43
CA ALA A 370 -11.57 -61.48 -25.19
C ALA A 370 -11.91 -62.62 -26.18
N THR A 371 -13.18 -62.74 -26.59
CA THR A 371 -13.71 -63.85 -27.41
C THR A 371 -14.78 -63.39 -28.42
N SER A 372 -14.44 -62.40 -29.25
CA SER A 372 -15.16 -62.12 -30.49
C SER A 372 -14.27 -61.42 -31.52
N HIS A 373 -14.54 -61.64 -32.81
CA HIS A 373 -13.91 -60.93 -33.94
C HIS A 373 -12.38 -61.13 -34.11
N LYS A 374 -11.96 -62.40 -34.22
CA LYS A 374 -10.82 -62.78 -35.07
C LYS A 374 -11.12 -64.02 -35.93
N CYS A 375 -12.12 -63.90 -36.80
CA CYS A 375 -12.33 -64.82 -37.94
C CYS A 375 -13.28 -64.21 -38.98
N SER A 376 -12.74 -63.77 -40.13
CA SER A 376 -13.41 -63.71 -41.45
C SER A 376 -12.45 -63.09 -42.48
N LEU A 377 -12.45 -63.64 -43.69
CA LEU A 377 -11.91 -63.07 -44.94
C LEU A 377 -10.38 -62.88 -45.06
N GLU A 378 -9.71 -63.98 -45.41
CA GLU A 378 -8.77 -63.97 -46.55
C GLU A 378 -9.45 -64.67 -47.75
N HIS A 379 -8.87 -64.53 -48.95
CA HIS A 379 -9.40 -64.97 -50.27
C HIS A 379 -10.62 -64.15 -50.76
N GLU A 380 -10.76 -63.78 -52.04
CA GLU A 380 -10.17 -64.29 -53.29
C GLU A 380 -9.52 -63.19 -54.19
N MET A 381 -8.85 -63.58 -55.28
CA MET A 381 -8.48 -62.71 -56.41
C MET A 381 -8.92 -63.33 -57.75
N PRO A 382 -9.15 -62.50 -58.79
CA PRO A 382 -8.95 -62.92 -60.18
C PRO A 382 -8.07 -61.96 -61.02
N ASP A 383 -7.16 -62.57 -61.77
CA ASP A 383 -6.39 -62.17 -62.96
C ASP A 383 -6.47 -60.73 -63.56
N GLY A 384 -5.29 -60.15 -63.85
CA GLY A 384 -5.12 -58.98 -64.73
C GLY A 384 -3.69 -58.41 -64.76
N ALA A 385 -2.93 -58.66 -65.82
CA ALA A 385 -1.49 -58.28 -65.96
C ALA A 385 -1.29 -57.09 -66.94
N PRO A 386 -0.06 -56.55 -67.23
CA PRO A 386 1.28 -56.77 -66.64
C PRO A 386 2.14 -55.46 -66.46
N LEU A 387 3.47 -55.59 -66.29
CA LEU A 387 4.56 -54.57 -66.48
C LEU A 387 4.64 -53.41 -65.45
N HIS A 388 5.75 -53.20 -64.70
CA HIS A 388 7.04 -52.76 -65.24
C HIS A 388 8.24 -52.95 -64.26
N ALA A 389 8.70 -54.19 -64.05
CA ALA A 389 9.75 -54.56 -63.07
C ALA A 389 11.20 -54.16 -63.45
N SER A 390 11.41 -52.98 -64.04
CA SER A 390 12.71 -52.52 -64.58
C SER A 390 13.14 -51.12 -64.07
N ALA A 391 12.24 -50.35 -63.46
CA ALA A 391 12.54 -48.98 -63.00
C ALA A 391 13.17 -48.89 -61.59
N TYR A 392 12.94 -49.89 -60.73
CA TYR A 392 13.30 -49.83 -59.30
C TYR A 392 14.74 -50.24 -58.99
N ALA A 393 15.37 -51.08 -59.82
CA ALA A 393 16.74 -51.53 -59.61
C ALA A 393 17.76 -50.39 -59.83
N THR A 394 17.60 -49.63 -60.91
CA THR A 394 18.50 -48.53 -61.29
C THR A 394 18.48 -47.37 -60.28
N LEU A 395 17.36 -47.14 -59.60
CA LEU A 395 17.23 -46.04 -58.65
C LEU A 395 18.08 -46.26 -57.38
N ILE A 396 18.16 -47.50 -56.90
CA ILE A 396 18.97 -47.88 -55.73
C ILE A 396 20.47 -47.78 -56.09
N ASP A 397 20.85 -48.33 -57.25
CA ASP A 397 22.23 -48.35 -57.76
C ASP A 397 22.79 -46.95 -58.09
N THR A 398 21.93 -45.94 -58.31
CA THR A 398 22.33 -44.53 -58.39
C THR A 398 22.54 -43.91 -57.00
N VAL A 399 21.57 -44.09 -56.08
CA VAL A 399 21.64 -43.51 -54.73
C VAL A 399 22.87 -44.00 -53.94
N GLU A 400 23.23 -45.28 -54.09
CA GLU A 400 24.44 -45.80 -53.44
C GLU A 400 25.74 -45.24 -54.03
N ARG A 401 25.79 -44.82 -55.30
CA ARG A 401 26.98 -44.13 -55.85
C ARG A 401 27.09 -42.69 -55.38
N ASP A 402 25.98 -41.95 -55.35
CA ASP A 402 25.97 -40.54 -54.94
C ASP A 402 26.33 -40.39 -53.46
N ILE A 403 25.93 -41.33 -52.60
CA ILE A 403 26.34 -41.37 -51.18
C ILE A 403 27.87 -41.56 -51.05
N ASN A 404 28.44 -42.55 -51.74
CA ASN A 404 29.88 -42.84 -51.65
C ASN A 404 30.76 -41.71 -52.22
N HIS A 405 30.32 -41.02 -53.27
CA HIS A 405 31.10 -39.92 -53.87
C HIS A 405 31.13 -38.65 -52.97
N LEU A 406 30.19 -38.50 -52.03
CA LEU A 406 30.12 -37.35 -51.12
C LEU A 406 31.05 -37.47 -49.89
N GLU A 407 31.52 -38.67 -49.53
CA GLU A 407 32.41 -38.84 -48.36
C GLU A 407 33.89 -38.52 -48.65
N GLU A 408 34.31 -38.47 -49.92
CA GLU A 408 35.74 -38.42 -50.30
C GLU A 408 36.34 -36.99 -50.47
N GLN A 409 35.59 -35.91 -50.19
CA GLN A 409 36.05 -34.52 -50.39
C GLN A 409 36.06 -33.62 -49.12
N ALA A 410 36.14 -34.19 -47.92
CA ALA A 410 36.13 -33.42 -46.66
C ALA A 410 37.53 -33.22 -46.03
N GLU A 411 38.15 -32.05 -46.24
CA GLU A 411 39.42 -31.68 -45.57
C GLU A 411 39.28 -31.46 -44.04
N PRO A 412 40.38 -31.60 -43.26
CA PRO A 412 40.30 -31.86 -41.82
C PRO A 412 40.07 -30.60 -40.94
N ALA A 413 38.79 -30.30 -40.66
CA ALA A 413 38.40 -29.29 -39.66
C ALA A 413 38.87 -29.65 -38.23
N ARG A 414 39.37 -28.64 -37.49
CA ARG A 414 40.02 -28.81 -36.18
C ARG A 414 39.08 -29.39 -35.10
N LYS A 415 39.60 -30.33 -34.29
CA LYS A 415 38.88 -31.04 -33.21
C LYS A 415 38.30 -30.11 -32.13
N LYS A 416 37.05 -29.65 -32.29
CA LYS A 416 36.19 -29.27 -31.15
C LYS A 416 35.66 -30.53 -30.47
N ARG A 417 35.66 -30.55 -29.12
CA ARG A 417 35.08 -31.68 -28.35
C ARG A 417 33.57 -31.75 -28.61
N ARG A 418 33.08 -32.90 -29.09
CA ARG A 418 31.64 -33.15 -29.26
C ARG A 418 30.95 -33.23 -27.89
N GLY A 419 29.87 -32.47 -27.71
CA GLY A 419 28.91 -32.70 -26.64
C GLY A 419 28.22 -34.06 -26.80
N GLY A 420 27.78 -34.65 -25.69
CA GLY A 420 27.12 -35.97 -25.71
C GLY A 420 25.82 -35.96 -26.53
N THR A 421 25.38 -37.13 -27.00
CA THR A 421 24.11 -37.23 -27.76
C THR A 421 22.91 -36.74 -26.93
N HIS A 422 22.93 -36.95 -25.61
CA HIS A 422 21.95 -36.41 -24.67
C HIS A 422 21.86 -34.88 -24.73
N GLN A 423 22.99 -34.19 -24.80
CA GLN A 423 23.08 -32.73 -24.88
C GLN A 423 22.54 -32.18 -26.21
N ARG A 424 22.64 -32.97 -27.29
CA ARG A 424 22.01 -32.65 -28.59
C ARG A 424 20.50 -32.89 -28.59
N MET A 425 20.01 -33.92 -27.87
CA MET A 425 18.58 -34.11 -27.65
C MET A 425 17.99 -33.00 -26.77
N GLU A 426 18.70 -32.55 -25.72
CA GLU A 426 18.28 -31.44 -24.87
C GLU A 426 18.19 -30.11 -25.64
N GLN A 427 19.14 -29.82 -26.54
CA GLN A 427 19.03 -28.66 -27.43
C GLN A 427 17.86 -28.80 -28.41
N ALA A 428 17.75 -29.93 -29.13
CA ALA A 428 16.66 -30.16 -30.09
C ALA A 428 15.26 -30.17 -29.44
N ALA A 429 15.15 -30.49 -28.15
CA ALA A 429 13.91 -30.36 -27.39
C ALA A 429 13.62 -28.91 -26.95
N ALA A 430 14.65 -28.14 -26.59
CA ALA A 430 14.52 -26.72 -26.26
C ALA A 430 14.12 -25.88 -27.48
N ASP A 431 14.61 -26.23 -28.67
CA ASP A 431 14.30 -25.54 -29.94
C ASP A 431 12.83 -25.71 -30.40
N VAL A 432 12.01 -26.48 -29.67
CA VAL A 432 10.59 -26.77 -29.96
C VAL A 432 9.65 -26.28 -28.84
N GLU A 433 10.16 -25.68 -27.75
CA GLU A 433 9.31 -25.16 -26.67
C GLU A 433 8.41 -24.00 -27.17
N ARG A 434 7.11 -24.08 -26.86
CA ARG A 434 6.15 -22.97 -26.99
C ARG A 434 5.66 -22.58 -25.60
N ASP A 435 5.66 -21.28 -25.29
CA ASP A 435 5.12 -20.77 -24.04
C ASP A 435 3.62 -21.08 -23.91
N SER A 436 3.22 -21.61 -22.75
CA SER A 436 1.82 -21.89 -22.46
C SER A 436 1.11 -20.62 -21.96
N ALA A 437 -0.04 -20.28 -22.54
CA ALA A 437 -0.85 -19.15 -22.07
C ALA A 437 -1.31 -19.33 -20.61
N LEU A 438 -1.58 -20.57 -20.17
CA LEU A 438 -1.92 -20.90 -18.79
C LEU A 438 -0.70 -20.78 -17.85
N GLU A 439 0.49 -21.13 -18.33
CA GLU A 439 1.73 -20.90 -17.59
C GLU A 439 1.94 -19.39 -17.42
N SER A 440 1.89 -18.60 -18.50
CA SER A 440 2.05 -17.14 -18.45
C SER A 440 1.07 -16.47 -17.47
N LEU A 441 -0.20 -16.86 -17.50
CA LEU A 441 -1.22 -16.35 -16.58
C LEU A 441 -0.93 -16.72 -15.11
N LEU A 442 -0.53 -17.96 -14.83
CA LEU A 442 -0.23 -18.40 -13.46
C LEU A 442 1.10 -17.83 -12.94
N LEU A 443 2.06 -17.57 -13.83
CA LEU A 443 3.26 -16.79 -13.50
C LEU A 443 2.90 -15.33 -13.20
N GLU A 444 2.00 -14.70 -13.97
CA GLU A 444 1.52 -13.34 -13.71
C GLU A 444 0.81 -13.24 -12.35
N SER A 445 -0.22 -14.06 -12.11
CA SER A 445 -0.96 -14.06 -10.83
C SER A 445 -0.09 -14.46 -9.63
N PHE A 446 0.95 -15.28 -9.82
CA PHE A 446 1.93 -15.54 -8.74
C PHE A 446 2.86 -14.33 -8.52
N ALA A 447 3.29 -13.66 -9.58
CA ALA A 447 4.17 -12.49 -9.50
C ALA A 447 3.45 -11.25 -8.94
N SER A 448 2.17 -11.03 -9.26
CA SER A 448 1.32 -10.00 -8.63
C SER A 448 0.98 -10.32 -7.17
N GLY A 449 0.94 -11.61 -6.81
CA GLY A 449 0.64 -12.10 -5.47
C GLY A 449 -0.82 -12.53 -5.25
N GLU A 450 -1.65 -12.52 -6.29
CA GLU A 450 -3.04 -13.02 -6.28
C GLU A 450 -3.12 -14.49 -5.82
N ILE A 451 -2.16 -15.32 -6.25
CA ILE A 451 -2.10 -16.74 -5.89
C ILE A 451 -0.86 -17.08 -5.07
N SER A 452 -1.05 -17.91 -4.04
CA SER A 452 0.06 -18.48 -3.28
C SER A 452 0.80 -19.53 -4.12
N GLY A 453 2.07 -19.79 -3.82
CA GLY A 453 2.83 -20.85 -4.50
C GLY A 453 2.20 -22.24 -4.34
N ALA A 454 1.49 -22.49 -3.23
CA ALA A 454 0.74 -23.73 -3.01
C ALA A 454 -0.52 -23.83 -3.89
N PHE A 455 -1.24 -22.73 -4.11
CA PHE A 455 -2.41 -22.70 -4.99
C PHE A 455 -2.01 -22.73 -6.47
N CYS A 456 -0.95 -22.01 -6.84
CA CYS A 456 -0.30 -22.14 -8.16
C CYS A 456 0.14 -23.59 -8.45
N HIS A 457 0.71 -24.28 -7.46
CA HIS A 457 1.07 -25.69 -7.57
C HIS A 457 -0.17 -26.59 -7.72
N ALA A 458 -1.26 -26.36 -6.98
CA ALA A 458 -2.50 -27.12 -7.12
C ALA A 458 -3.13 -26.93 -8.51
N LEU A 459 -3.14 -25.70 -9.05
CA LEU A 459 -3.60 -25.40 -10.40
C LEU A 459 -2.68 -26.02 -11.46
N MET A 460 -1.36 -26.02 -11.26
CA MET A 460 -0.40 -26.76 -12.09
C MET A 460 -0.60 -28.28 -12.03
N GLN A 461 -0.97 -28.85 -10.88
CA GLN A 461 -1.28 -30.27 -10.75
C GLN A 461 -2.57 -30.66 -11.47
N ALA A 462 -3.61 -29.82 -11.40
CA ALA A 462 -4.83 -29.99 -12.19
C ALA A 462 -4.51 -29.90 -13.69
N ALA A 463 -3.84 -28.83 -14.13
CA ALA A 463 -3.41 -28.64 -15.51
C ALA A 463 -2.54 -29.80 -16.02
N VAL A 464 -1.63 -30.35 -15.21
CA VAL A 464 -0.82 -31.53 -15.59
C VAL A 464 -1.64 -32.83 -15.59
N GLN A 465 -2.75 -32.92 -14.86
CA GLN A 465 -3.68 -34.03 -14.98
C GLN A 465 -4.54 -33.92 -16.26
N ASP A 466 -4.95 -32.70 -16.63
CA ASP A 466 -5.63 -32.42 -17.90
C ASP A 466 -4.67 -32.66 -19.09
N ILE A 467 -3.41 -32.23 -18.98
CA ILE A 467 -2.36 -32.49 -19.98
C ILE A 467 -2.05 -33.97 -20.12
N LYS A 468 -2.11 -34.78 -19.05
CA LYS A 468 -1.99 -36.25 -19.20
C LYS A 468 -3.16 -36.82 -20.00
N THR A 469 -4.37 -36.31 -19.78
CA THR A 469 -5.55 -36.69 -20.56
C THR A 469 -5.41 -36.27 -22.02
N ALA A 470 -4.85 -35.08 -22.29
CA ALA A 470 -4.53 -34.60 -23.64
C ALA A 470 -3.20 -35.15 -24.23
N ARG A 471 -2.46 -35.97 -23.48
CA ARG A 471 -1.23 -36.63 -23.98
C ARG A 471 -1.55 -37.82 -24.87
N ASP A 472 -2.74 -38.40 -24.68
CA ASP A 472 -3.31 -39.39 -25.60
C ASP A 472 -3.53 -38.79 -27.01
N ASP A 473 -3.68 -37.45 -27.11
CA ASP A 473 -3.72 -36.68 -28.36
C ASP A 473 -2.34 -36.12 -28.82
N GLY A 474 -1.25 -36.41 -28.10
CA GLY A 474 0.14 -36.19 -28.55
C GLY A 474 0.80 -34.83 -28.24
N ALA A 475 0.17 -33.92 -27.48
CA ALA A 475 0.79 -32.65 -27.07
C ALA A 475 1.79 -32.80 -25.89
N THR A 476 2.75 -31.88 -25.75
CA THR A 476 3.72 -31.86 -24.62
C THR A 476 4.02 -30.44 -24.12
N PHE A 477 4.31 -30.31 -22.81
CA PHE A 477 4.56 -29.03 -22.13
C PHE A 477 5.65 -29.16 -21.03
N PRO A 478 6.94 -29.18 -21.38
CA PRO A 478 8.01 -29.64 -20.48
C PRO A 478 8.13 -28.88 -19.14
N LEU A 479 7.92 -27.56 -19.15
CA LEU A 479 8.03 -26.75 -17.94
C LEU A 479 6.88 -26.98 -16.94
N MET A 480 5.65 -27.25 -17.41
CA MET A 480 4.53 -27.60 -16.53
C MET A 480 4.74 -28.98 -15.89
N GLU A 481 5.21 -29.98 -16.66
CA GLU A 481 5.58 -31.29 -16.09
C GLU A 481 6.68 -31.16 -15.03
N LYS A 482 7.71 -30.36 -15.32
CA LYS A 482 8.83 -30.08 -14.40
C LYS A 482 8.37 -29.40 -13.13
N LEU A 483 7.49 -28.39 -13.21
CA LEU A 483 6.96 -27.69 -12.04
C LEU A 483 6.03 -28.58 -11.19
N ALA A 484 5.17 -29.39 -11.81
CA ALA A 484 4.31 -30.34 -11.10
C ALA A 484 5.07 -31.53 -10.48
N SER A 485 6.29 -31.82 -10.94
CA SER A 485 7.16 -32.86 -10.35
C SER A 485 7.72 -32.50 -8.96
N VAL A 486 7.63 -31.23 -8.54
CA VAL A 486 8.30 -30.72 -7.34
C VAL A 486 7.53 -31.07 -6.07
N LYS A 487 7.84 -32.24 -5.49
CA LYS A 487 7.15 -32.89 -4.36
C LYS A 487 6.94 -32.06 -3.07
N HIS A 488 7.52 -30.87 -2.93
CA HIS A 488 7.43 -30.03 -1.73
C HIS A 488 7.28 -28.54 -2.07
N GLY A 489 6.28 -27.86 -1.49
CA GLY A 489 5.95 -26.46 -1.81
C GLY A 489 7.06 -25.43 -1.58
N LYS A 490 7.97 -25.65 -0.62
CA LYS A 490 9.16 -24.80 -0.42
C LYS A 490 10.13 -24.91 -1.60
N ASN A 491 10.33 -26.13 -2.10
CA ASN A 491 11.17 -26.39 -3.28
C ASN A 491 10.46 -25.90 -4.54
N PHE A 492 9.13 -25.91 -4.60
CA PHE A 492 8.35 -25.35 -5.71
C PHE A 492 8.57 -23.84 -5.84
N GLN A 493 8.47 -23.07 -4.74
CA GLN A 493 8.77 -21.63 -4.79
C GLN A 493 10.19 -21.36 -5.30
N GLN A 494 11.21 -22.05 -4.78
CA GLN A 494 12.58 -21.88 -5.26
C GLN A 494 12.75 -22.31 -6.73
N SER A 495 12.06 -23.37 -7.16
CA SER A 495 12.10 -23.83 -8.56
C SER A 495 11.42 -22.85 -9.51
N LEU A 496 10.35 -22.19 -9.05
CA LEU A 496 9.62 -21.17 -9.79
C LEU A 496 10.43 -19.86 -9.87
N GLU A 497 11.04 -19.43 -8.77
CA GLU A 497 11.98 -18.30 -8.72
C GLU A 497 13.18 -18.55 -9.66
N LEU A 498 13.73 -19.77 -9.69
CA LEU A 498 14.80 -20.17 -10.62
C LEU A 498 14.34 -20.33 -12.08
N ALA A 499 13.08 -20.66 -12.33
CA ALA A 499 12.52 -20.72 -13.69
C ALA A 499 12.28 -19.30 -14.24
N LEU A 500 11.67 -18.44 -13.43
CA LEU A 500 11.50 -17.01 -13.71
C LEU A 500 12.86 -16.33 -13.91
N GLN A 501 13.88 -16.61 -13.10
CA GLN A 501 15.22 -16.08 -13.29
C GLN A 501 15.91 -16.55 -14.59
N ARG A 502 15.48 -17.66 -15.20
CA ARG A 502 15.99 -18.13 -16.50
C ARG A 502 15.23 -17.53 -17.69
N LYS A 503 13.91 -17.36 -17.58
CA LYS A 503 13.09 -16.70 -18.62
C LYS A 503 13.27 -15.17 -18.61
N SER A 504 13.54 -14.59 -17.43
CA SER A 504 13.75 -13.16 -17.26
C SER A 504 15.10 -12.71 -17.82
N LYS A 505 15.06 -11.83 -18.83
CA LYS A 505 16.24 -11.15 -19.39
C LYS A 505 16.67 -9.93 -18.55
N LEU A 506 16.10 -9.75 -17.36
CA LEU A 506 16.05 -8.45 -16.69
C LEU A 506 17.10 -8.25 -15.59
N VAL A 507 17.26 -6.96 -15.27
CA VAL A 507 17.85 -6.45 -14.03
C VAL A 507 17.30 -7.22 -12.82
N GLN A 508 18.16 -8.02 -12.23
CA GLN A 508 17.92 -8.60 -10.92
C GLN A 508 18.04 -7.49 -9.86
N PRO A 509 17.16 -7.44 -8.84
CA PRO A 509 17.25 -6.43 -7.80
C PRO A 509 18.63 -6.40 -7.13
N THR A 510 19.23 -5.22 -7.08
CA THR A 510 20.55 -4.99 -6.48
C THR A 510 20.48 -5.26 -4.98
N GLN A 511 21.32 -6.19 -4.50
CA GLN A 511 21.42 -6.48 -3.07
C GLN A 511 22.21 -5.37 -2.38
N VAL A 512 21.63 -4.76 -1.34
CA VAL A 512 22.23 -3.65 -0.60
C VAL A 512 22.19 -3.88 0.90
N SER A 513 23.19 -3.35 1.61
CA SER A 513 23.17 -3.29 3.06
C SER A 513 22.62 -1.94 3.51
N ILE A 514 21.43 -1.96 4.09
CA ILE A 514 20.79 -0.82 4.74
C ILE A 514 20.65 -1.18 6.24
N PRO A 515 21.02 -0.30 7.19
CA PRO A 515 20.86 -0.59 8.61
C PRO A 515 19.38 -0.83 8.96
N LEU A 516 19.02 -2.03 9.42
CA LEU A 516 17.66 -2.37 9.85
C LEU A 516 17.65 -2.93 11.27
N LYS A 517 16.62 -2.62 12.04
CA LYS A 517 16.42 -3.19 13.38
C LYS A 517 16.14 -4.70 13.28
N GLY A 518 17.06 -5.53 13.77
CA GLY A 518 16.95 -6.99 13.66
C GLY A 518 17.22 -7.54 12.26
N GLY A 519 17.74 -6.72 11.35
CA GLY A 519 18.41 -7.18 10.14
C GLY A 519 19.74 -7.87 10.47
N PRO A 520 20.33 -8.60 9.50
CA PRO A 520 21.68 -9.13 9.62
C PRO A 520 22.72 -7.99 9.57
N GLU A 521 23.79 -8.12 10.38
CA GLU A 521 24.96 -7.22 10.31
C GLU A 521 25.99 -7.68 9.26
N ASP A 522 25.95 -8.97 8.89
CA ASP A 522 26.99 -9.70 8.16
C ASP A 522 26.78 -9.78 6.63
N ARG A 523 25.62 -9.35 6.13
CA ARG A 523 25.19 -9.55 4.72
C ARG A 523 24.12 -8.53 4.31
N PRO A 524 23.84 -8.35 3.00
CA PRO A 524 22.76 -7.50 2.51
C PRO A 524 21.41 -7.79 3.19
N SER A 525 20.75 -6.72 3.61
CA SER A 525 19.49 -6.72 4.35
C SER A 525 18.28 -6.38 3.48
N CYS A 526 18.52 -5.83 2.28
CA CYS A 526 17.50 -5.31 1.36
C CYS A 526 17.86 -5.59 -0.10
N ASN A 527 16.84 -5.58 -0.95
CA ASN A 527 16.99 -5.49 -2.40
C ASN A 527 16.41 -4.14 -2.86
N ILE A 528 17.04 -3.52 -3.87
CA ILE A 528 16.51 -2.33 -4.55
C ILE A 528 16.41 -2.63 -6.06
N LEU A 529 15.31 -2.22 -6.67
CA LEU A 529 15.22 -2.07 -8.13
C LEU A 529 15.72 -0.66 -8.51
N LEU A 530 16.95 -0.57 -9.03
CA LEU A 530 17.59 0.72 -9.32
C LEU A 530 16.94 1.39 -10.55
N PRO A 531 16.38 2.61 -10.44
CA PRO A 531 15.65 3.24 -11.54
C PRO A 531 16.42 3.35 -12.85
N HIS A 532 17.73 3.66 -12.81
CA HIS A 532 18.55 3.79 -14.02
C HIS A 532 18.80 2.44 -14.71
N GLU A 533 18.87 1.34 -13.95
CA GLU A 533 19.01 0.00 -14.51
C GLU A 533 17.69 -0.47 -15.12
N MET A 534 16.56 -0.22 -14.45
CA MET A 534 15.23 -0.48 -15.00
C MET A 534 15.01 0.26 -16.32
N LEU A 535 15.27 1.56 -16.35
CA LEU A 535 15.19 2.38 -17.56
C LEU A 535 16.12 1.85 -18.68
N HIS A 536 17.32 1.38 -18.33
CA HIS A 536 18.23 0.78 -19.30
C HIS A 536 17.71 -0.55 -19.86
N GLY A 537 17.17 -1.43 -19.02
CA GLY A 537 16.54 -2.68 -19.46
C GLY A 537 15.36 -2.42 -20.41
N MET A 538 14.45 -1.52 -20.02
CA MET A 538 13.27 -1.14 -20.82
C MET A 538 13.66 -0.62 -22.21
N PHE A 539 14.73 0.15 -22.29
CA PHE A 539 15.26 0.65 -23.56
C PHE A 539 15.86 -0.47 -24.44
N VAL A 540 16.54 -1.45 -23.84
CA VAL A 540 17.21 -2.55 -24.56
C VAL A 540 16.23 -3.63 -25.03
N SER A 541 15.12 -3.84 -24.32
CA SER A 541 14.03 -4.74 -24.74
C SER A 541 13.00 -4.10 -25.67
N GLY A 542 12.93 -2.75 -25.71
CA GLY A 542 12.05 -1.96 -26.56
C GLY A 542 10.60 -1.89 -26.06
N GLY A 543 9.94 -3.03 -25.88
CA GLY A 543 8.49 -3.11 -25.60
C GLY A 543 8.04 -2.35 -24.34
N GLY A 544 8.91 -2.26 -23.33
CA GLY A 544 8.62 -1.51 -22.11
C GLY A 544 8.76 0.01 -22.25
N TRP A 545 9.66 0.48 -23.12
CA TRP A 545 10.06 1.88 -23.19
C TRP A 545 8.92 2.80 -23.68
N GLU A 546 8.29 2.42 -24.79
CA GLU A 546 7.16 3.15 -25.40
C GLU A 546 5.84 2.95 -24.63
N ARG A 547 5.77 1.92 -23.78
CA ARG A 547 4.62 1.71 -22.89
C ARG A 547 4.72 2.59 -21.65
N CYS A 548 5.87 2.57 -20.99
CA CYS A 548 6.03 3.01 -19.59
C CYS A 548 6.97 4.20 -19.37
N VAL A 549 7.80 4.59 -20.36
CA VAL A 549 8.84 5.61 -20.18
C VAL A 549 8.68 6.81 -21.12
N VAL A 550 8.83 6.62 -22.44
CA VAL A 550 8.73 7.69 -23.45
C VAL A 550 7.73 7.23 -24.52
N PRO A 551 6.42 7.49 -24.33
CA PRO A 551 5.40 6.91 -25.22
C PRO A 551 5.45 7.40 -26.66
N THR A 552 5.82 8.67 -26.84
CA THR A 552 6.11 9.31 -28.12
C THR A 552 7.16 10.40 -27.88
N ALA A 553 7.96 10.72 -28.89
CA ALA A 553 9.04 11.70 -28.75
C ALA A 553 8.52 13.16 -28.60
N ASP A 554 7.34 13.49 -29.13
CA ASP A 554 6.76 14.84 -29.05
C ASP A 554 6.36 15.26 -27.63
N LEU A 555 6.08 14.30 -26.74
CA LEU A 555 5.70 14.57 -25.36
C LEU A 555 6.83 15.21 -24.55
N LEU A 556 8.09 15.02 -24.94
CA LEU A 556 9.26 15.61 -24.28
C LEU A 556 9.30 17.15 -24.43
N PRO A 557 9.38 17.73 -25.66
CA PRO A 557 9.36 19.17 -25.82
C PRO A 557 8.04 19.79 -25.35
N ARG A 558 6.91 19.10 -25.50
CA ARG A 558 5.62 19.54 -24.94
C ARG A 558 5.64 19.62 -23.41
N PHE A 559 6.18 18.62 -22.72
CA PHE A 559 6.31 18.65 -21.25
C PHE A 559 7.23 19.78 -20.82
N TRP A 560 8.39 19.90 -21.44
CA TRP A 560 9.36 20.93 -21.09
C TRP A 560 8.87 22.33 -21.43
N ALA A 561 8.01 22.54 -22.43
CA ALA A 561 7.36 23.83 -22.69
C ALA A 561 6.43 24.27 -21.53
N SER A 562 5.63 23.37 -20.95
CA SER A 562 4.80 23.68 -19.76
C SER A 562 5.64 23.80 -18.48
N PHE A 563 6.61 22.91 -18.28
CA PHE A 563 7.23 22.71 -16.97
C PHE A 563 8.53 23.51 -16.73
N ARG A 564 9.19 24.00 -17.79
CA ARG A 564 10.48 24.73 -17.71
C ARG A 564 10.49 25.87 -16.68
N ASP A 565 9.38 26.58 -16.53
CA ASP A 565 9.27 27.77 -15.70
C ASP A 565 8.56 27.47 -14.36
N HIS A 566 8.32 26.19 -14.04
CA HIS A 566 7.83 25.74 -12.73
C HIS A 566 8.79 26.21 -11.62
N PRO A 567 8.33 26.71 -10.46
CA PRO A 567 9.19 27.28 -9.43
C PRO A 567 10.36 26.41 -8.93
N CYS A 568 10.24 25.07 -8.97
CA CYS A 568 11.36 24.17 -8.63
C CYS A 568 12.50 24.15 -9.67
N MET A 569 12.24 24.59 -10.91
CA MET A 569 13.22 24.63 -12.01
C MET A 569 14.13 25.86 -11.96
N SER A 570 13.85 26.82 -11.08
CA SER A 570 14.66 28.04 -10.93
C SER A 570 16.09 27.71 -10.46
N GLY A 571 17.07 27.86 -11.37
CA GLY A 571 18.46 27.46 -11.13
C GLY A 571 18.73 25.96 -11.26
N HIS A 572 17.81 25.18 -11.83
CA HIS A 572 17.93 23.73 -11.95
C HIS A 572 18.94 23.35 -13.05
N PRO A 573 19.95 22.49 -12.77
CA PRO A 573 21.13 22.31 -13.65
C PRO A 573 20.81 21.74 -15.04
N ILE A 574 19.70 21.00 -15.20
CA ILE A 574 19.30 20.48 -16.51
C ILE A 574 19.09 21.57 -17.57
N LEU A 575 18.69 22.79 -17.18
CA LEU A 575 18.41 23.87 -18.11
C LEU A 575 19.66 24.38 -18.85
N GLY A 576 20.86 24.04 -18.36
CA GLY A 576 22.14 24.30 -19.04
C GLY A 576 22.57 23.21 -20.04
N ARG A 577 21.82 22.11 -20.18
CA ARG A 577 22.12 21.04 -21.15
C ARG A 577 21.32 21.28 -22.45
N ALA A 578 22.02 21.54 -23.55
CA ALA A 578 21.41 21.99 -24.81
C ALA A 578 20.25 21.11 -25.31
N ASP A 579 20.35 19.80 -25.22
CA ASP A 579 19.36 18.81 -25.71
C ASP A 579 18.31 18.39 -24.66
N TYR A 580 18.17 19.12 -23.54
CA TYR A 580 17.28 18.67 -22.44
C TYR A 580 15.82 18.45 -22.88
N HIS A 581 15.31 19.31 -23.76
CA HIS A 581 13.93 19.25 -24.24
C HIS A 581 13.66 18.04 -25.17
N GLU A 582 14.70 17.38 -25.66
CA GLU A 582 14.62 16.15 -26.47
C GLU A 582 15.07 14.88 -25.71
N LYS A 583 15.87 15.03 -24.64
CA LYS A 583 16.56 13.90 -23.99
C LYS A 583 16.38 13.79 -22.46
N ALA A 584 15.86 14.80 -21.77
CA ALA A 584 15.61 14.75 -20.33
C ALA A 584 14.22 14.19 -20.03
N ILE A 585 14.13 12.97 -19.52
CA ILE A 585 12.89 12.34 -19.12
C ILE A 585 12.48 12.87 -17.74
N PRO A 586 11.35 13.58 -17.59
CA PRO A 586 10.85 14.01 -16.30
C PRO A 586 10.39 12.78 -15.49
N LEU A 587 11.02 12.58 -14.33
CA LEU A 587 10.71 11.53 -13.37
C LEU A 587 10.06 12.12 -12.13
N CYS A 588 9.12 11.37 -11.58
CA CYS A 588 8.56 11.61 -10.26
C CYS A 588 8.86 10.42 -9.34
N LEU A 589 9.23 10.70 -8.08
CA LEU A 589 9.37 9.69 -7.02
C LEU A 589 8.15 9.76 -6.10
N HIS A 590 7.43 8.65 -5.94
CA HIS A 590 6.32 8.49 -5.00
C HIS A 590 6.77 7.67 -3.79
N GLY A 591 6.30 8.03 -2.59
CA GLY A 591 6.45 7.20 -1.40
C GLY A 591 5.28 7.34 -0.44
N ASP A 592 4.97 6.25 0.26
CA ASP A 592 3.73 6.09 1.05
C ASP A 592 3.82 4.91 2.04
N GLU A 593 2.89 4.79 2.99
CA GLU A 593 2.83 3.73 4.03
C GLU A 593 1.62 2.79 3.89
N VAL A 594 1.86 1.64 3.27
CA VAL A 594 0.82 0.67 2.97
C VAL A 594 0.53 -0.25 4.16
N PRO A 595 -0.70 -0.35 4.69
CA PRO A 595 -1.05 -1.27 5.77
C PRO A 595 -1.04 -2.73 5.27
N VAL A 596 0.00 -3.52 5.59
CA VAL A 596 0.17 -4.89 5.05
C VAL A 596 -0.43 -5.96 5.97
N MET A 597 -0.16 -5.88 7.28
CA MET A 597 -0.71 -6.80 8.29
C MET A 597 -1.68 -6.05 9.21
N GLY A 598 -2.72 -6.72 9.72
CA GLY A 598 -3.68 -6.13 10.66
C GLY A 598 -4.44 -4.93 10.11
N VAL A 599 -4.80 -4.96 8.82
CA VAL A 599 -5.53 -3.88 8.14
C VAL A 599 -6.83 -3.56 8.88
N GLY A 600 -7.05 -2.30 9.23
CA GLY A 600 -8.20 -1.86 10.03
C GLY A 600 -8.18 -2.33 11.50
N LYS A 601 -7.05 -2.84 12.03
CA LYS A 601 -6.89 -3.27 13.44
C LYS A 601 -5.83 -2.44 14.14
N ILE A 602 -5.93 -2.32 15.47
CA ILE A 602 -5.00 -1.53 16.31
C ILE A 602 -3.54 -2.04 16.22
N TRP A 603 -3.35 -3.32 15.91
CA TRP A 603 -2.05 -3.95 15.71
C TRP A 603 -1.53 -3.86 14.26
N CYS A 604 -2.09 -2.99 13.42
CA CYS A 604 -1.67 -2.83 12.02
C CYS A 604 -0.16 -2.59 11.89
N HIS A 605 0.47 -3.21 10.89
CA HIS A 605 1.87 -2.99 10.54
C HIS A 605 1.98 -2.59 9.07
N SER A 606 2.32 -1.31 8.86
CA SER A 606 2.52 -0.73 7.54
C SER A 606 3.93 -0.96 7.00
N ALA A 607 4.03 -1.09 5.69
CA ALA A 607 5.26 -1.03 4.93
C ALA A 607 5.36 0.32 4.24
N LEU A 608 6.40 1.09 4.57
CA LEU A 608 6.86 2.21 3.78
C LEU A 608 7.31 1.67 2.42
N GLN A 609 6.83 2.25 1.33
CA GLN A 609 7.12 1.82 -0.04
C GLN A 609 7.52 3.03 -0.90
N PHE A 610 8.37 2.77 -1.90
CA PHE A 610 8.83 3.75 -2.87
C PHE A 610 8.61 3.23 -4.29
N SER A 611 8.07 4.08 -5.14
CA SER A 611 7.96 3.87 -6.58
C SER A 611 8.40 5.11 -7.35
N PHE A 612 8.69 4.97 -8.63
CA PHE A 612 8.86 6.12 -9.53
C PHE A 612 8.03 5.94 -10.79
N ASN A 613 7.79 7.04 -11.50
CA ASN A 613 7.17 7.03 -12.80
C ASN A 613 7.83 8.04 -13.74
N SER A 614 7.82 7.74 -15.04
CA SER A 614 7.92 8.78 -16.06
C SER A 614 6.67 9.64 -16.02
N MET A 615 6.83 10.96 -16.02
CA MET A 615 5.70 11.88 -16.12
C MET A 615 5.15 11.93 -17.56
N LEU A 616 5.93 11.54 -18.57
CA LEU A 616 5.47 11.44 -19.97
C LEU A 616 4.43 10.31 -20.14
N ALA A 617 4.66 9.17 -19.49
CA ALA A 617 3.70 8.07 -19.49
C ALA A 617 2.42 8.42 -18.71
N THR A 618 2.52 9.27 -17.69
CA THR A 618 1.36 9.88 -17.02
C THR A 618 0.60 10.85 -17.94
N ALA A 619 1.31 11.70 -18.69
CA ALA A 619 0.70 12.61 -19.69
C ALA A 619 -0.01 11.86 -20.82
N ALA A 620 0.57 10.75 -21.29
CA ALA A 620 -0.02 9.88 -22.31
C ALA A 620 -1.21 9.02 -21.83
N GLY A 621 -1.79 9.33 -20.66
CA GLY A 621 -2.98 8.65 -20.14
C GLY A 621 -2.79 7.16 -19.78
N ARG A 622 -1.54 6.65 -19.73
CA ARG A 622 -1.25 5.23 -19.41
C ARG A 622 -1.80 4.87 -18.03
N SER A 623 -2.02 3.57 -17.77
CA SER A 623 -2.59 3.08 -16.50
C SER A 623 -1.67 3.36 -15.29
N ALA A 624 -2.19 3.24 -14.06
CA ALA A 624 -1.34 3.30 -12.86
C ALA A 624 -0.28 2.17 -12.88
N GLU A 625 -0.69 0.95 -13.24
CA GLU A 625 0.17 -0.22 -13.36
C GLU A 625 1.28 -0.06 -14.42
N ASP A 626 1.04 0.72 -15.47
CA ASP A 626 2.00 1.00 -16.55
C ASP A 626 2.91 2.21 -16.24
N THR A 627 2.65 2.94 -15.17
CA THR A 627 3.41 4.16 -14.82
C THR A 627 4.21 4.02 -13.54
N GLN A 628 3.65 3.43 -12.48
CA GLN A 628 4.30 3.31 -11.18
C GLN A 628 5.14 2.03 -11.06
N MET A 629 6.46 2.22 -11.02
CA MET A 629 7.48 1.17 -10.93
C MET A 629 8.03 1.12 -9.50
N PHE A 630 7.87 0.01 -8.79
CA PHE A 630 8.37 -0.13 -7.42
C PHE A 630 9.91 -0.21 -7.37
N ILE A 631 10.51 0.49 -6.40
CA ILE A 631 11.96 0.58 -6.16
C ILE A 631 12.34 -0.26 -4.94
N PHE A 632 11.65 -0.01 -3.82
CA PHE A 632 12.06 -0.44 -2.49
C PHE A 632 10.87 -0.36 -1.53
N GLY A 633 10.89 -1.16 -0.46
CA GLY A 633 9.99 -0.99 0.66
C GLY A 633 10.44 -1.74 1.91
N ILE A 634 9.95 -1.29 3.07
CA ILE A 634 10.31 -1.79 4.39
C ILE A 634 9.16 -1.60 5.38
N PHE A 635 8.93 -2.59 6.25
CA PHE A 635 8.04 -2.43 7.41
C PHE A 635 8.56 -1.34 8.36
N GLU A 636 7.76 -0.29 8.62
CA GLU A 636 8.10 0.88 9.45
C GLU A 636 8.79 0.50 10.76
N LYS A 637 8.23 -0.51 11.45
CA LYS A 637 8.66 -1.00 12.76
C LYS A 637 10.12 -1.44 12.86
N PHE A 638 10.80 -1.63 11.72
CA PHE A 638 12.22 -2.02 11.63
C PHE A 638 13.14 -0.93 11.07
N VAL A 639 12.59 0.23 10.72
CA VAL A 639 13.34 1.41 10.31
C VAL A 639 14.10 1.99 11.51
N LEU A 640 15.38 2.28 11.30
CA LEU A 640 16.29 3.00 12.18
C LEU A 640 16.51 4.43 11.67
N PRO A 641 17.01 5.37 12.49
CA PRO A 641 17.32 6.73 12.04
C PRO A 641 18.27 6.77 10.83
N GLU A 642 19.14 5.77 10.68
CA GLU A 642 20.14 5.66 9.62
C GLU A 642 19.60 4.97 8.35
N THR A 643 18.47 4.24 8.43
CA THR A 643 17.90 3.46 7.31
C THR A 643 17.55 4.35 6.12
N MET A 644 16.79 5.41 6.34
CA MET A 644 16.31 6.27 5.26
C MET A 644 17.41 7.15 4.67
N PRO A 645 18.32 7.75 5.47
CA PRO A 645 19.55 8.33 4.93
C PRO A 645 20.36 7.34 4.08
N ALA A 646 20.54 6.09 4.51
CA ALA A 646 21.25 5.08 3.71
C ALA A 646 20.53 4.77 2.39
N PHE A 647 19.20 4.63 2.39
CA PHE A 647 18.40 4.46 1.17
C PHE A 647 18.57 5.64 0.19
N PHE A 648 18.43 6.89 0.67
CA PHE A 648 18.54 8.06 -0.20
C PHE A 648 19.98 8.36 -0.64
N GLU A 649 21.02 8.01 0.13
CA GLU A 649 22.42 8.07 -0.36
C GLU A 649 22.72 6.99 -1.41
N LEU A 650 22.12 5.79 -1.34
CA LEU A 650 22.27 4.77 -2.38
C LEU A 650 21.75 5.26 -3.75
N LEU A 651 20.64 6.01 -3.76
CA LEU A 651 20.11 6.66 -4.97
C LEU A 651 20.99 7.81 -5.51
N ARG A 652 22.01 8.25 -4.77
CA ARG A 652 23.01 9.26 -5.21
C ARG A 652 24.28 8.65 -5.80
N TYR A 653 24.37 7.31 -5.85
CA TYR A 653 25.53 6.51 -6.26
C TYR A 653 26.79 6.85 -5.42
N PRO A 654 26.93 6.24 -4.23
CA PRO A 654 28.01 6.56 -3.30
C PRO A 654 29.41 6.44 -3.93
N PRO A 655 30.38 7.32 -3.59
CA PRO A 655 31.71 7.30 -4.20
C PRO A 655 32.38 5.91 -4.13
N GLY A 656 32.71 5.37 -5.30
CA GLY A 656 33.39 4.07 -5.44
C GLY A 656 32.49 2.88 -5.75
N THR A 657 31.16 3.00 -5.80
CA THR A 657 30.30 1.93 -6.34
C THR A 657 30.44 1.78 -7.87
N PRO A 658 30.00 0.66 -8.48
CA PRO A 658 29.97 0.52 -9.95
C PRO A 658 29.10 1.58 -10.63
N GLU A 659 27.98 1.96 -10.02
CA GLU A 659 27.04 2.98 -10.51
C GLU A 659 27.70 4.36 -10.47
N ALA A 660 28.44 4.67 -9.40
CA ALA A 660 29.20 5.91 -9.30
C ALA A 660 30.28 6.04 -10.39
N ARG A 661 30.93 4.93 -10.77
CA ARG A 661 31.86 4.87 -11.91
C ARG A 661 31.18 4.96 -13.27
N ARG A 662 29.88 4.62 -13.37
CA ARG A 662 29.05 4.76 -14.58
C ARG A 662 28.30 6.09 -14.64
N SER A 663 28.29 6.87 -13.57
CA SER A 663 27.65 8.19 -13.51
C SER A 663 28.21 9.11 -14.59
N GLY A 664 27.33 9.79 -15.32
CA GLY A 664 27.69 10.61 -16.49
C GLY A 664 27.92 9.83 -17.81
N SER A 665 27.96 8.50 -17.80
CA SER A 665 27.94 7.72 -19.06
C SER A 665 26.55 7.76 -19.70
N LEU A 666 26.51 7.75 -21.05
CA LEU A 666 25.25 7.75 -21.79
C LEU A 666 24.56 6.38 -21.67
N LEU A 667 23.33 6.38 -21.16
CA LEU A 667 22.40 5.26 -21.24
C LEU A 667 21.34 5.55 -22.32
N CYS A 668 20.49 4.57 -22.60
CA CYS A 668 19.24 4.71 -23.33
C CYS A 668 19.28 5.64 -24.56
N GLY A 669 20.19 5.42 -25.54
CA GLY A 669 20.24 6.25 -26.76
C GLY A 669 20.43 7.76 -26.53
N GLY A 670 21.10 8.13 -25.43
CA GLY A 670 21.36 9.51 -25.01
C GLY A 670 20.31 10.11 -24.07
N TYR A 671 19.19 9.42 -23.80
CA TYR A 671 18.20 9.85 -22.81
C TYR A 671 18.79 9.87 -21.39
N CYS A 672 18.32 10.80 -20.56
CA CYS A 672 18.69 10.92 -19.14
C CYS A 672 17.45 11.13 -18.28
N GLY A 673 17.40 10.54 -17.08
CA GLY A 673 16.29 10.73 -16.13
C GLY A 673 16.51 11.92 -15.20
N VAL A 674 15.47 12.74 -14.99
CA VAL A 674 15.54 13.95 -14.17
C VAL A 674 14.41 13.96 -13.14
N LEU A 675 14.76 13.84 -11.85
CA LEU A 675 13.80 13.85 -10.76
C LEU A 675 13.29 15.28 -10.51
N VAL A 676 12.12 15.60 -11.05
CA VAL A 676 11.51 16.94 -10.96
C VAL A 676 10.48 17.06 -9.84
N GLN A 677 9.82 15.96 -9.47
CA GLN A 677 8.74 15.94 -8.48
C GLN A 677 8.91 14.78 -7.49
N LEU A 678 8.46 15.03 -6.27
CA LEU A 678 8.30 14.11 -5.16
C LEU A 678 6.80 14.11 -4.82
N ASN A 679 6.17 12.94 -4.83
CA ASN A 679 4.76 12.72 -4.50
C ASN A 679 4.63 11.89 -3.23
N GLY A 680 3.51 12.08 -2.53
CA GLY A 680 3.11 11.41 -1.31
C GLY A 680 2.13 12.29 -0.55
N ASP A 681 1.66 11.82 0.61
CA ASP A 681 0.81 12.60 1.50
C ASP A 681 1.64 13.53 2.44
N LEU A 682 0.95 14.29 3.30
CA LEU A 682 1.61 15.21 4.24
C LEU A 682 2.30 14.49 5.42
N ASP A 683 1.78 13.34 5.87
CA ASP A 683 2.41 12.56 6.93
C ASP A 683 3.71 11.93 6.42
N TYR A 684 3.71 11.27 5.25
CA TYR A 684 4.92 10.78 4.57
C TYR A 684 5.97 11.88 4.39
N TYR A 685 5.57 13.08 3.92
CA TYR A 685 6.51 14.20 3.77
C TYR A 685 7.16 14.61 5.09
N ALA A 686 6.39 14.78 6.18
CA ALA A 686 6.97 15.19 7.46
C ALA A 686 7.73 14.07 8.18
N LYS A 687 7.32 12.82 7.98
CA LYS A 687 7.86 11.61 8.63
C LYS A 687 9.15 11.12 7.97
N TRP A 688 9.21 11.15 6.63
CA TRP A 688 10.29 10.55 5.86
C TRP A 688 11.11 11.53 5.03
N LEU A 689 10.52 12.64 4.57
CA LEU A 689 11.25 13.71 3.88
C LEU A 689 11.63 14.88 4.82
N GLU A 690 11.32 14.77 6.11
CA GLU A 690 11.62 15.78 7.15
C GLU A 690 11.03 17.18 6.86
N THR A 691 9.93 17.26 6.10
CA THR A 691 9.25 18.54 5.83
C THR A 691 8.65 19.14 7.11
N PRO A 692 8.30 20.43 7.11
CA PRO A 692 7.51 21.01 8.20
C PRO A 692 6.18 20.25 8.32
N ARG A 693 5.86 19.79 9.53
CA ARG A 693 4.62 19.06 9.83
C ARG A 693 3.43 20.01 9.74
N TRP A 694 2.40 19.67 8.97
CA TRP A 694 1.22 20.50 8.67
C TRP A 694 0.40 20.92 9.91
N SER A 695 0.50 20.21 11.03
CA SER A 695 -0.08 20.61 12.32
C SER A 695 0.77 21.62 13.12
N ASN A 696 2.00 21.91 12.70
CA ASN A 696 2.84 22.91 13.36
C ASN A 696 2.33 24.33 13.08
N HIS A 697 1.55 24.88 14.01
CA HIS A 697 0.98 26.23 13.95
C HIS A 697 1.96 27.37 13.61
N LEU A 698 3.27 27.21 13.85
CA LEU A 698 4.29 28.22 13.55
C LEU A 698 4.97 28.05 12.19
N LYS A 699 5.02 26.82 11.66
CA LYS A 699 5.60 26.47 10.35
C LYS A 699 4.95 25.19 9.83
N PRO A 700 3.74 25.25 9.23
CA PRO A 700 3.04 24.07 8.74
C PRO A 700 3.45 23.69 7.31
N CYS A 701 3.91 24.66 6.50
CA CYS A 701 4.10 24.47 5.06
C CYS A 701 5.59 24.39 4.66
N SER A 702 5.89 23.48 3.72
CA SER A 702 7.19 23.32 3.05
C SER A 702 7.45 24.34 1.94
N LEU A 703 6.39 24.97 1.40
CA LEU A 703 6.40 25.84 0.21
C LEU A 703 6.25 27.34 0.51
N CYS A 704 5.83 27.74 1.72
CA CYS A 704 5.72 29.16 2.12
C CYS A 704 5.96 29.33 3.63
N LYS A 705 6.06 30.60 4.08
CA LYS A 705 6.21 30.96 5.51
C LYS A 705 4.86 31.29 6.17
N ALA A 706 3.79 30.63 5.73
CA ALA A 706 2.49 30.73 6.38
C ALA A 706 2.55 30.27 7.85
N THR A 707 1.59 30.73 8.64
CA THR A 707 1.35 30.32 10.04
C THR A 707 -0.12 29.95 10.20
N PHE A 708 -0.51 29.35 11.33
CA PHE A 708 -1.93 29.14 11.64
C PHE A 708 -2.63 30.46 12.05
N ARG A 709 -1.91 31.38 12.71
CA ARG A 709 -2.44 32.67 13.18
C ARG A 709 -1.39 33.78 13.02
N GLY A 710 -1.86 35.03 12.95
CA GLY A 710 -1.01 36.21 12.70
C GLY A 710 -1.21 36.76 11.28
N SER A 711 -0.35 37.68 10.85
CA SER A 711 -0.45 38.34 9.55
C SER A 711 -0.31 37.37 8.36
N THR A 712 0.57 36.37 8.47
CA THR A 712 0.77 35.31 7.46
C THR A 712 -0.11 34.07 7.72
N SER A 713 -1.29 34.25 8.33
CA SER A 713 -2.20 33.13 8.59
C SER A 713 -2.71 32.49 7.30
N TRP A 714 -2.56 31.17 7.17
CA TRP A 714 -3.13 30.41 6.06
C TRP A 714 -4.66 30.34 6.06
N LEU A 715 -5.33 30.83 7.10
CA LEU A 715 -6.78 31.03 7.13
C LEU A 715 -7.22 32.19 6.20
N ASP A 716 -6.35 33.17 5.98
CA ASP A 716 -6.61 34.28 5.04
C ASP A 716 -6.29 33.85 3.61
N ASN A 717 -7.34 33.52 2.84
CA ASN A 717 -7.24 33.07 1.45
C ASN A 717 -7.81 34.10 0.46
N ARG A 718 -7.78 35.38 0.82
CA ARG A 718 -8.09 36.49 -0.11
C ARG A 718 -7.00 36.62 -1.18
N PRO A 719 -7.30 37.14 -2.39
CA PRO A 719 -6.26 37.48 -3.37
C PRO A 719 -5.18 38.39 -2.76
N GLY A 720 -3.91 38.03 -2.90
CA GLY A 720 -2.80 38.81 -2.35
C GLY A 720 -2.67 38.76 -0.82
N SER A 721 -3.28 37.78 -0.13
CA SER A 721 -3.10 37.62 1.32
C SER A 721 -1.62 37.39 1.67
N ALA A 722 -1.19 37.88 2.84
CA ALA A 722 0.23 38.10 3.11
C ALA A 722 1.09 36.81 3.08
N TRP A 723 0.51 35.63 3.29
CA TRP A 723 1.26 34.38 3.18
C TRP A 723 1.66 34.04 1.73
N GLN A 724 0.90 34.47 0.72
CA GLN A 724 1.21 34.26 -0.70
C GLN A 724 2.52 34.99 -1.07
N GLY A 725 2.71 36.19 -0.53
CA GLY A 725 3.98 36.93 -0.59
C GLY A 725 5.15 36.29 0.20
N THR A 726 4.94 35.15 0.86
CA THR A 726 5.98 34.38 1.57
C THR A 726 6.27 33.01 0.96
N CYS A 727 5.79 32.74 -0.25
CA CYS A 727 6.21 31.57 -1.03
C CYS A 727 7.74 31.50 -1.14
N LEU A 728 8.27 30.29 -0.99
CA LEU A 728 9.70 30.03 -0.96
C LEU A 728 10.24 29.86 -2.38
N THR A 729 11.56 29.94 -2.51
CA THR A 729 12.30 29.72 -3.77
C THR A 729 13.37 28.65 -3.58
N THR A 730 13.88 28.09 -4.67
CA THR A 730 15.03 27.15 -4.68
C THR A 730 16.25 27.70 -3.94
N ALA A 731 16.45 29.02 -3.95
CA ALA A 731 17.50 29.71 -3.20
C ALA A 731 17.20 29.87 -1.69
N ASN A 732 15.95 30.10 -1.29
CA ASN A 732 15.63 30.52 0.09
C ASN A 732 15.01 29.42 0.99
N TRP A 733 14.48 28.32 0.44
CA TRP A 733 13.68 27.34 1.20
C TRP A 733 14.43 26.74 2.41
N ARG A 734 15.75 26.49 2.25
CA ARG A 734 16.62 25.96 3.32
C ARG A 734 16.67 26.85 4.58
N SER A 735 16.42 28.15 4.45
CA SER A 735 16.33 29.09 5.59
C SER A 735 15.02 28.95 6.39
N HIS A 736 13.97 28.39 5.79
CA HIS A 736 12.71 28.11 6.48
C HIS A 736 12.76 26.75 7.19
N TRP A 737 13.26 25.72 6.50
CA TRP A 737 13.50 24.40 7.06
C TRP A 737 14.71 23.76 6.38
N SER A 738 15.57 23.09 7.16
CA SER A 738 16.79 22.45 6.68
C SER A 738 16.74 20.95 6.95
N PRO A 739 16.34 20.13 5.96
CA PRO A 739 16.35 18.68 6.11
C PRO A 739 17.80 18.16 6.03
N ASN A 740 18.06 17.14 6.84
CA ASN A 740 19.21 16.26 6.73
C ASN A 740 19.02 15.21 5.64
N ASN A 741 17.77 14.86 5.28
CA ASN A 741 17.46 13.84 4.28
C ASN A 741 18.29 14.04 2.97
N PRO A 742 19.06 13.01 2.53
CA PRO A 742 19.90 13.07 1.35
C PRO A 742 19.20 13.39 0.01
N ILE A 743 17.90 13.18 -0.13
CA ILE A 743 17.19 13.44 -1.39
C ILE A 743 17.31 14.91 -1.82
N PHE A 744 17.29 15.84 -0.87
CA PHE A 744 17.49 17.28 -1.13
C PHE A 744 18.98 17.67 -1.33
N ARG A 745 19.89 16.69 -1.37
CA ARG A 745 21.29 16.82 -1.78
C ARG A 745 21.51 16.33 -3.21
N LEU A 746 20.45 15.93 -3.93
CA LEU A 746 20.48 15.73 -5.38
C LEU A 746 20.48 17.09 -6.09
N PRO A 747 21.24 17.25 -7.20
CA PRO A 747 21.20 18.49 -7.98
C PRO A 747 19.79 18.77 -8.50
N GLY A 748 19.30 20.00 -8.29
CA GLY A 748 17.96 20.43 -8.72
C GLY A 748 16.80 20.11 -7.76
N VAL A 749 16.95 19.13 -6.85
CA VAL A 749 15.88 18.77 -5.91
C VAL A 749 15.83 19.77 -4.75
N SER A 750 14.64 20.29 -4.47
CA SER A 750 14.41 21.32 -3.46
C SER A 750 13.10 21.07 -2.70
N GLY A 751 12.81 21.87 -1.67
CA GLY A 751 11.49 21.85 -1.01
C GLY A 751 10.33 22.16 -1.97
N LEU A 752 10.60 22.82 -3.09
CA LEU A 752 9.63 23.12 -4.16
C LEU A 752 9.40 21.93 -5.10
N SER A 753 10.20 20.86 -4.99
CA SER A 753 9.98 19.58 -5.67
C SER A 753 8.97 18.70 -4.93
N CYS A 754 8.47 19.08 -3.76
CA CYS A 754 7.38 18.38 -3.08
C CYS A 754 6.03 18.81 -3.67
N SER A 755 5.37 17.92 -4.42
CA SER A 755 4.06 18.19 -5.01
C SER A 755 2.95 18.17 -3.96
N MET A 756 2.05 19.16 -4.00
CA MET A 756 0.89 19.18 -3.11
C MET A 756 -0.23 18.35 -3.75
N ASP A 757 -0.40 17.12 -3.26
CA ASP A 757 -1.41 16.20 -3.76
C ASP A 757 -2.84 16.74 -3.55
N LEU A 758 -3.55 17.00 -4.66
CA LEU A 758 -4.93 17.46 -4.62
C LEU A 758 -5.90 16.38 -4.10
N MET A 759 -5.54 15.09 -4.16
CA MET A 759 -6.39 14.00 -3.69
C MET A 759 -6.55 14.01 -2.16
N HIS A 760 -5.44 13.95 -1.43
CA HIS A 760 -5.44 14.07 0.03
C HIS A 760 -5.88 15.46 0.49
N ASN A 761 -5.47 16.54 -0.20
CA ASN A 761 -5.73 17.89 0.28
C ASN A 761 -7.15 18.41 -0.02
N LEU A 762 -7.63 18.29 -1.26
CA LEU A 762 -8.96 18.78 -1.63
C LEU A 762 -10.04 17.76 -1.29
N TYR A 763 -9.95 16.53 -1.80
CA TYR A 763 -11.04 15.55 -1.65
C TYR A 763 -11.12 15.02 -0.20
N LEU A 764 -10.05 14.39 0.30
CA LEU A 764 -10.04 13.82 1.66
C LEU A 764 -9.89 14.89 2.77
N GLY A 765 -9.28 16.03 2.47
CA GLY A 765 -8.88 17.03 3.45
C GLY A 765 -9.85 18.19 3.67
N TRP A 766 -10.40 18.75 2.59
CA TRP A 766 -11.27 19.94 2.65
C TRP A 766 -12.73 19.60 2.35
N LEU A 767 -13.00 18.92 1.23
CA LEU A 767 -14.36 18.61 0.78
C LEU A 767 -15.05 17.55 1.62
N GLN A 768 -14.35 16.56 2.21
CA GLN A 768 -14.96 15.65 3.19
C GLN A 768 -15.57 16.41 4.38
N TYR A 769 -14.90 17.44 4.91
CA TYR A 769 -15.47 18.25 5.99
C TYR A 769 -16.60 19.12 5.46
N PHE A 770 -16.39 19.88 4.38
CA PHE A 770 -17.43 20.78 3.83
C PHE A 770 -18.71 20.03 3.46
N TYR A 771 -18.60 18.92 2.71
CA TYR A 771 -19.75 18.08 2.35
C TYR A 771 -20.37 17.40 3.57
N GLY A 772 -19.58 17.01 4.58
CA GLY A 772 -20.11 16.53 5.85
C GLY A 772 -21.03 17.58 6.50
N SER A 773 -20.54 18.82 6.62
CA SER A 773 -21.28 19.95 7.19
C SER A 773 -22.54 20.28 6.37
N THR A 774 -22.41 20.36 5.04
CA THR A 774 -23.53 20.59 4.11
C THR A 774 -24.57 19.47 4.18
N MET A 775 -24.16 18.20 4.31
CA MET A 775 -25.10 17.09 4.49
C MET A 775 -25.78 17.12 5.86
N VAL A 776 -25.12 17.58 6.94
CA VAL A 776 -25.79 17.81 8.22
C VAL A 776 -26.85 18.90 8.10
N VAL A 777 -26.55 20.04 7.46
CA VAL A 777 -27.55 21.10 7.24
C VAL A 777 -28.71 20.64 6.34
N LEU A 778 -28.46 19.83 5.30
CA LEU A 778 -29.53 19.19 4.53
C LEU A 778 -30.43 18.31 5.41
N VAL A 779 -29.83 17.55 6.33
CA VAL A 779 -30.48 16.52 7.14
C VAL A 779 -31.21 17.08 8.37
N GLU A 780 -30.74 18.19 8.94
CA GLU A 780 -31.31 18.85 10.12
C GLU A 780 -32.23 20.03 9.76
N ASP A 781 -31.87 20.85 8.77
CA ASP A 781 -32.49 22.17 8.57
C ASP A 781 -33.33 22.28 7.28
N CYS A 782 -33.08 21.44 6.26
CA CYS A 782 -33.68 21.58 4.92
C CYS A 782 -34.65 20.46 4.50
N LEU A 783 -34.60 19.28 5.11
CA LEU A 783 -35.42 18.11 4.73
C LEU A 783 -36.39 17.71 5.86
N PRO A 784 -37.64 17.33 5.55
CA PRO A 784 -38.72 17.27 6.53
C PRO A 784 -38.84 15.94 7.31
N ASP A 785 -38.22 14.85 6.85
CA ASP A 785 -38.34 13.53 7.49
C ASP A 785 -37.33 13.38 8.65
N SER A 786 -37.30 12.20 9.30
CA SER A 786 -36.27 11.95 10.31
C SER A 786 -34.86 11.93 9.71
N PRO A 787 -33.80 12.25 10.49
CA PRO A 787 -32.43 12.37 9.95
C PRO A 787 -31.90 11.15 9.18
N VAL A 788 -32.37 9.94 9.49
CA VAL A 788 -31.99 8.70 8.77
C VAL A 788 -32.78 8.54 7.46
N GLN A 789 -34.04 8.99 7.41
CA GLN A 789 -34.83 9.05 6.17
C GLN A 789 -34.28 10.13 5.23
N ASN A 790 -33.90 11.30 5.75
CA ASN A 790 -33.24 12.36 5.00
C ASN A 790 -31.93 11.86 4.35
N LEU A 791 -31.10 11.12 5.10
CA LEU A 791 -29.89 10.48 4.54
C LEU A 791 -30.18 9.41 3.46
N LEU A 792 -31.27 8.65 3.60
CA LEU A 792 -31.70 7.69 2.57
C LEU A 792 -32.20 8.40 1.30
N TYR A 793 -32.93 9.51 1.44
CA TYR A 793 -33.34 10.38 0.34
C TYR A 793 -32.12 10.94 -0.41
N ILE A 794 -31.16 11.52 0.33
CA ILE A 794 -29.87 12.01 -0.23
C ILE A 794 -29.13 10.88 -0.97
N THR A 795 -29.03 9.69 -0.38
CA THR A 795 -28.39 8.51 -1.00
C THR A 795 -29.05 8.12 -2.32
N ASN A 796 -30.38 8.14 -2.38
CA ASN A 796 -31.12 7.74 -3.58
C ASN A 796 -31.07 8.82 -4.66
N PHE A 797 -31.11 10.10 -4.28
CA PHE A 797 -30.91 11.23 -5.20
C PHE A 797 -29.55 11.14 -5.90
N ILE A 798 -28.46 10.97 -5.13
CA ILE A 798 -27.10 10.87 -5.67
C ILE A 798 -27.01 9.71 -6.68
N LYS A 799 -27.57 8.53 -6.37
CA LYS A 799 -27.53 7.37 -7.28
C LYS A 799 -28.27 7.61 -8.61
N GLU A 800 -29.42 8.27 -8.58
CA GLU A 800 -30.18 8.55 -9.81
C GLU A 800 -29.56 9.69 -10.62
N HIS A 801 -28.98 10.71 -9.97
CA HIS A 801 -28.21 11.77 -10.65
C HIS A 801 -26.96 11.19 -11.35
N GLN A 802 -26.15 10.42 -10.61
CA GLN A 802 -24.90 9.84 -11.11
C GLN A 802 -25.09 8.60 -12.01
N LYS A 803 -26.33 8.26 -12.38
CA LYS A 803 -26.68 7.04 -13.12
C LYS A 803 -26.03 6.95 -14.50
N ALA A 804 -25.78 8.10 -15.13
CA ALA A 804 -25.06 8.25 -16.39
C ALA A 804 -23.57 8.66 -16.23
N GLU A 805 -23.11 8.94 -15.01
CA GLU A 805 -21.74 9.38 -14.76
C GLU A 805 -20.73 8.21 -14.76
N LYS A 806 -19.50 8.50 -15.19
CA LYS A 806 -18.38 7.53 -15.18
C LYS A 806 -17.92 7.14 -13.76
N ARG A 807 -18.27 7.92 -12.72
CA ARG A 807 -17.79 7.75 -11.33
C ARG A 807 -18.93 7.91 -10.32
N GLN A 808 -19.54 6.81 -9.91
CA GLN A 808 -20.63 6.81 -8.94
C GLN A 808 -20.13 6.70 -7.49
N PHE A 809 -20.73 7.49 -6.60
CA PHE A 809 -20.53 7.46 -5.16
C PHE A 809 -20.95 6.10 -4.57
N LYS A 810 -19.99 5.29 -4.10
CA LYS A 810 -20.27 3.90 -3.70
C LYS A 810 -20.70 3.72 -2.25
N GLN A 811 -20.58 4.75 -1.41
CA GLN A 811 -20.87 4.65 0.02
C GLN A 811 -22.37 4.64 0.31
N ARG A 812 -22.78 3.93 1.37
CA ARG A 812 -24.18 3.83 1.81
C ARG A 812 -24.42 4.77 2.99
N LEU A 813 -25.07 5.92 2.79
CA LEU A 813 -25.43 6.83 3.89
C LEU A 813 -26.66 6.30 4.65
N HIS A 814 -26.45 5.22 5.40
CA HIS A 814 -27.49 4.50 6.17
C HIS A 814 -27.40 4.76 7.68
N LYS A 815 -26.42 5.57 8.12
CA LYS A 815 -26.10 5.91 9.51
C LYS A 815 -25.59 7.35 9.56
N LEU A 816 -26.02 8.12 10.56
CA LEU A 816 -25.54 9.50 10.79
C LEU A 816 -24.01 9.56 10.95
N THR A 817 -23.38 8.49 11.47
CA THR A 817 -21.92 8.37 11.58
C THR A 817 -21.15 8.38 10.26
N MET A 818 -21.84 8.39 9.11
CA MET A 818 -21.24 8.61 7.79
C MET A 818 -20.99 10.09 7.48
N ILE A 819 -21.67 11.03 8.15
CA ILE A 819 -21.52 12.48 7.97
C ILE A 819 -21.14 13.21 9.27
N GLN A 820 -21.56 12.70 10.42
CA GLN A 820 -21.32 13.27 11.74
C GLN A 820 -20.59 12.25 12.63
N PRO A 821 -19.26 12.38 12.84
CA PRO A 821 -18.54 11.49 13.76
C PRO A 821 -18.98 11.70 15.21
N LYS A 822 -18.73 10.69 16.07
CA LYS A 822 -19.07 10.71 17.51
C LYS A 822 -18.43 11.86 18.32
N LYS A 823 -17.42 12.53 17.75
CA LYS A 823 -16.68 13.65 18.33
C LYS A 823 -16.09 14.48 17.20
N GLY A 824 -16.14 15.81 17.33
CA GLY A 824 -15.60 16.74 16.36
C GLY A 824 -16.61 17.20 15.33
N TYR A 825 -16.12 17.95 14.34
CA TYR A 825 -16.92 18.49 13.25
C TYR A 825 -17.48 17.38 12.33
N PRO A 826 -18.58 17.66 11.62
CA PRO A 826 -19.00 16.89 10.46
C PRO A 826 -17.83 16.53 9.54
N LYS A 827 -17.79 15.27 9.08
CA LYS A 827 -16.83 14.74 8.11
C LYS A 827 -17.50 13.59 7.36
N LEU A 828 -17.72 13.77 6.06
CA LEU A 828 -18.26 12.73 5.18
C LEU A 828 -17.23 11.60 5.00
N ARG A 829 -17.61 10.38 5.38
CA ARG A 829 -16.82 9.18 5.13
C ARG A 829 -16.98 8.71 3.68
N GLY A 830 -15.86 8.63 2.96
CA GLY A 830 -15.80 8.05 1.62
C GLY A 830 -14.44 8.23 0.98
N ARG A 831 -14.05 7.33 0.07
CA ARG A 831 -12.74 7.35 -0.59
C ARG A 831 -12.65 8.58 -1.51
N ALA A 832 -11.45 9.04 -1.83
CA ALA A 832 -11.27 10.29 -2.59
C ALA A 832 -12.09 10.33 -3.90
N ALA A 833 -12.15 9.20 -4.64
CA ALA A 833 -12.92 9.09 -5.89
C ALA A 833 -14.45 9.08 -5.67
N ASP A 834 -14.92 8.65 -4.50
CA ASP A 834 -16.34 8.81 -4.12
C ASP A 834 -16.62 10.30 -3.84
N ILE A 835 -15.74 10.98 -3.10
CA ILE A 835 -15.90 12.40 -2.75
C ILE A 835 -15.80 13.30 -3.98
N GLN A 836 -14.89 13.03 -4.91
CA GLN A 836 -14.68 13.87 -6.09
C GLN A 836 -15.95 14.02 -6.93
N SER A 837 -16.68 12.93 -7.22
CA SER A 837 -17.84 13.00 -8.12
C SER A 837 -19.11 13.62 -7.51
N LEU A 838 -19.16 13.87 -6.20
CA LEU A 838 -20.33 14.49 -5.57
C LEU A 838 -20.58 15.95 -5.97
N HIS A 839 -19.64 16.63 -6.65
CA HIS A 839 -19.73 18.07 -6.96
C HIS A 839 -21.03 18.47 -7.70
N GLY A 840 -21.43 17.75 -8.75
CA GLY A 840 -22.69 18.00 -9.47
C GLY A 840 -23.92 17.59 -8.67
N ALA A 841 -23.96 16.35 -8.20
CA ALA A 841 -25.12 15.80 -7.49
C ALA A 841 -25.49 16.57 -6.20
N LEU A 842 -24.49 17.05 -5.45
CA LEU A 842 -24.73 17.82 -4.22
C LEU A 842 -25.12 19.28 -4.52
N LEU A 843 -24.59 19.90 -5.57
CA LEU A 843 -25.00 21.25 -6.01
C LEU A 843 -26.47 21.27 -6.44
N GLU A 844 -26.89 20.30 -7.25
CA GLU A 844 -28.27 20.20 -7.72
C GLU A 844 -29.23 19.88 -6.57
N LEU A 845 -28.89 18.91 -5.71
CA LEU A 845 -29.69 18.59 -4.53
C LEU A 845 -29.83 19.77 -3.57
N TRP A 846 -28.74 20.50 -3.32
CA TRP A 846 -28.78 21.72 -2.51
C TRP A 846 -29.65 22.80 -3.15
N THR A 847 -29.50 23.02 -4.45
CA THR A 847 -30.30 23.97 -5.23
C THR A 847 -31.81 23.67 -5.16
N GLN A 848 -32.21 22.40 -5.10
CA GLN A 848 -33.62 21.99 -4.97
C GLN A 848 -34.18 22.07 -3.55
N LYS A 849 -33.35 22.15 -2.51
CA LYS A 849 -33.77 21.99 -1.10
C LYS A 849 -33.44 23.16 -0.18
N MET A 850 -32.54 24.05 -0.58
CA MET A 850 -32.20 25.22 0.22
C MET A 850 -33.36 26.21 0.28
N ASP A 851 -33.57 26.85 1.44
CA ASP A 851 -34.29 28.14 1.49
C ASP A 851 -33.49 29.22 0.74
N PRO A 852 -34.05 29.88 -0.30
CA PRO A 852 -33.38 30.95 -1.03
C PRO A 852 -33.36 32.31 -0.30
N ALA A 853 -34.16 32.51 0.75
CA ALA A 853 -34.11 33.74 1.55
C ALA A 853 -32.89 33.74 2.49
N ASN A 854 -32.60 32.60 3.13
CA ASN A 854 -31.42 32.38 3.95
C ASN A 854 -30.11 32.71 3.18
N THR A 855 -29.23 33.49 3.83
CA THR A 855 -27.99 33.99 3.22
C THR A 855 -26.89 32.94 3.21
N GLN A 856 -26.79 32.16 4.28
CA GLN A 856 -25.87 31.05 4.47
C GLN A 856 -26.16 29.93 3.48
N HIS A 857 -27.44 29.68 3.20
CA HIS A 857 -27.87 28.74 2.18
C HIS A 857 -27.43 29.14 0.77
N ARG A 858 -27.51 30.43 0.45
CA ARG A 858 -26.96 30.99 -0.81
C ARG A 858 -25.43 30.94 -0.84
N GLN A 859 -24.76 31.12 0.29
CA GLN A 859 -23.30 30.95 0.43
C GLN A 859 -22.86 29.48 0.22
N ILE A 860 -23.55 28.51 0.83
CA ILE A 860 -23.30 27.08 0.63
C ILE A 860 -23.51 26.70 -0.84
N ARG A 861 -24.60 27.17 -1.48
CA ARG A 861 -24.81 26.98 -2.92
C ARG A 861 -23.65 27.55 -3.74
N LEU A 862 -23.21 28.77 -3.44
CA LEU A 862 -22.10 29.41 -4.17
C LEU A 862 -20.78 28.63 -4.00
N PHE A 863 -20.50 28.07 -2.83
CA PHE A 863 -19.34 27.18 -2.65
C PHE A 863 -19.47 25.92 -3.52
N LEU A 864 -20.63 25.27 -3.53
CA LEU A 864 -20.87 24.06 -4.32
C LEU A 864 -20.77 24.35 -5.83
N ASP A 865 -21.27 25.50 -6.28
CA ASP A 865 -21.20 25.96 -7.67
C ASP A 865 -19.74 26.23 -8.09
N LEU A 866 -19.00 27.00 -7.29
CA LEU A 866 -17.57 27.25 -7.50
C LEU A 866 -16.76 25.95 -7.51
N ASN A 867 -17.05 25.00 -6.62
CA ASN A 867 -16.39 23.69 -6.63
C ASN A 867 -16.76 22.86 -7.87
N HIS A 868 -18.02 22.93 -8.34
CA HIS A 868 -18.43 22.28 -9.58
C HIS A 868 -17.69 22.88 -10.79
N GLN A 869 -17.60 24.22 -10.89
CA GLN A 869 -16.78 24.91 -11.89
C GLN A 869 -15.29 24.50 -11.81
N LEU A 870 -14.74 24.39 -10.60
CA LEU A 870 -13.35 23.98 -10.37
C LEU A 870 -13.06 22.56 -10.88
N GLN A 871 -13.97 21.60 -10.62
CA GLN A 871 -13.83 20.25 -11.17
C GLN A 871 -13.96 20.24 -12.70
N ASN A 872 -14.94 20.97 -13.25
CA ASN A 872 -15.15 21.02 -14.70
C ASN A 872 -13.91 21.56 -15.45
N LEU A 873 -13.24 22.59 -14.91
CA LEU A 873 -11.97 23.10 -15.45
C LEU A 873 -10.82 22.08 -15.38
N LEU A 874 -10.73 21.27 -14.32
CA LEU A 874 -9.71 20.22 -14.17
C LEU A 874 -9.97 18.99 -15.06
N ASP A 875 -11.23 18.72 -15.42
CA ASP A 875 -11.59 17.68 -16.38
C ASP A 875 -11.48 18.17 -17.83
N GLU A 876 -11.80 19.44 -18.11
CA GLU A 876 -11.62 20.10 -19.42
C GLU A 876 -10.14 20.13 -19.83
N PHE A 877 -9.26 20.62 -18.95
CA PHE A 877 -7.81 20.69 -19.18
C PHE A 877 -7.06 19.45 -18.68
N SER A 878 -7.72 18.28 -18.73
CA SER A 878 -7.14 17.00 -18.30
C SER A 878 -6.01 16.53 -19.22
N PRO A 879 -4.94 15.90 -18.68
CA PRO A 879 -3.92 15.19 -19.47
C PRO A 879 -4.49 14.10 -20.39
N THR A 880 -5.69 13.60 -20.11
CA THR A 880 -6.44 12.69 -21.00
C THR A 880 -6.68 13.31 -22.40
N PHE A 881 -6.71 14.65 -22.49
CA PHE A 881 -6.84 15.41 -23.73
C PHE A 881 -5.51 16.04 -24.18
N GLY A 882 -4.37 15.65 -23.58
CA GLY A 882 -3.03 16.07 -23.97
C GLY A 882 -2.50 17.34 -23.28
N PHE A 883 -3.24 17.89 -22.31
CA PHE A 883 -2.83 19.04 -21.50
C PHE A 883 -1.88 18.62 -20.37
N ILE A 884 -0.63 19.10 -20.39
CA ILE A 884 0.36 18.81 -19.34
C ILE A 884 0.23 19.79 -18.18
N SER A 885 -0.27 21.00 -18.46
CA SER A 885 -0.67 22.01 -17.49
C SER A 885 -1.97 22.69 -17.92
N VAL A 886 -2.62 23.39 -16.98
CA VAL A 886 -3.79 24.21 -17.27
C VAL A 886 -3.32 25.51 -17.97
N PRO A 887 -3.96 25.97 -19.06
CA PRO A 887 -3.60 27.25 -19.70
C PRO A 887 -3.77 28.45 -18.75
N GLU A 888 -3.02 29.53 -18.97
CA GLU A 888 -2.85 30.62 -17.98
C GLU A 888 -4.15 31.26 -17.49
N GLU A 889 -5.09 31.58 -18.39
CA GLU A 889 -6.40 32.16 -18.03
C GLU A 889 -7.27 31.17 -17.22
N PRO A 890 -7.54 29.93 -17.70
CA PRO A 890 -8.18 28.88 -16.90
C PRO A 890 -7.47 28.60 -15.55
N ALA A 891 -6.14 28.71 -15.48
CA ALA A 891 -5.39 28.53 -14.24
C ALA A 891 -5.58 29.70 -13.26
N ALA A 892 -5.59 30.95 -13.74
CA ALA A 892 -5.97 32.11 -12.95
C ALA A 892 -7.43 32.01 -12.45
N LYS A 893 -8.34 31.47 -13.28
CA LYS A 893 -9.71 31.14 -12.90
C LYS A 893 -9.75 30.08 -11.79
N LEU A 894 -9.00 28.99 -11.90
CA LEU A 894 -8.88 27.98 -10.82
C LEU A 894 -8.42 28.59 -9.48
N VAL A 895 -7.41 29.45 -9.50
CA VAL A 895 -6.91 30.13 -8.28
C VAL A 895 -7.97 31.04 -7.67
N SER A 896 -8.60 31.91 -8.48
CA SER A 896 -9.65 32.82 -7.99
C SER A 896 -10.90 32.07 -7.49
N THR A 897 -11.30 30.99 -8.15
CA THR A 897 -12.37 30.08 -7.70
C THR A 897 -12.03 29.46 -6.34
N GLY A 898 -10.83 28.89 -6.18
CA GLY A 898 -10.37 28.29 -4.92
C GLY A 898 -10.26 29.31 -3.77
N GLN A 899 -9.72 30.50 -4.04
CA GLN A 899 -9.67 31.60 -3.07
C GLN A 899 -11.07 32.06 -2.63
N THR A 900 -12.03 32.10 -3.56
CA THR A 900 -13.42 32.48 -3.25
C THR A 900 -14.13 31.39 -2.43
N MET A 901 -13.94 30.10 -2.77
CA MET A 901 -14.40 28.96 -1.96
C MET A 901 -13.87 29.03 -0.52
N ALA A 902 -12.57 29.29 -0.34
CA ALA A 902 -11.97 29.38 0.99
C ALA A 902 -12.50 30.57 1.82
N GLN A 903 -12.76 31.72 1.19
CA GLN A 903 -13.41 32.88 1.84
C GLN A 903 -14.84 32.56 2.27
N ILE A 904 -15.65 31.91 1.40
CA ILE A 904 -17.01 31.49 1.75
C ILE A 904 -17.00 30.48 2.92
N HIS A 905 -16.06 29.53 2.91
CA HIS A 905 -15.92 28.57 4.01
C HIS A 905 -15.56 29.25 5.34
N ALA A 906 -14.71 30.27 5.33
CA ALA A 906 -14.40 31.06 6.53
C ALA A 906 -15.63 31.83 7.06
N ILE A 907 -16.43 32.43 6.17
CA ILE A 907 -17.67 33.14 6.54
C ILE A 907 -18.69 32.19 7.18
N LEU A 908 -18.89 31.01 6.59
CA LEU A 908 -19.78 29.97 7.14
C LEU A 908 -19.27 29.45 8.50
N MET A 909 -17.96 29.25 8.64
CA MET A 909 -17.34 28.83 9.90
C MET A 909 -17.56 29.85 11.02
N ASP A 910 -17.32 31.15 10.78
CA ASP A 910 -17.51 32.17 11.80
C ASP A 910 -19.00 32.42 12.13
N HIS A 911 -19.91 32.30 11.15
CA HIS A 911 -21.34 32.40 11.39
C HIS A 911 -21.86 31.26 12.28
N TYR A 912 -21.68 29.99 11.89
CA TYR A 912 -22.23 28.87 12.68
C TYR A 912 -21.55 28.73 14.05
N LYS A 913 -20.29 29.17 14.18
CA LYS A 913 -19.61 29.34 15.46
C LYS A 913 -20.29 30.40 16.35
N ALA A 914 -20.80 31.49 15.79
CA ALA A 914 -21.60 32.47 16.54
C ALA A 914 -22.97 31.92 16.95
N GLU A 915 -23.57 31.01 16.17
CA GLU A 915 -24.74 30.22 16.56
C GLU A 915 -24.43 29.08 17.56
N ASN A 916 -23.17 28.91 17.96
CA ASN A 916 -22.69 27.79 18.78
C ASN A 916 -22.94 26.39 18.16
N ARG A 917 -23.10 26.30 16.82
CA ARG A 917 -23.21 25.05 16.05
C ARG A 917 -21.84 24.62 15.52
N GLN A 918 -21.37 23.43 15.90
CA GLN A 918 -20.07 22.89 15.46
C GLN A 918 -20.15 22.30 14.04
N LEU A 919 -20.50 23.12 13.04
CA LEU A 919 -20.75 22.66 11.66
C LEU A 919 -19.52 22.75 10.75
N TYR A 920 -19.04 23.95 10.39
CA TYR A 920 -17.96 24.13 9.40
C TYR A 920 -16.59 24.30 10.06
N ASN A 921 -15.55 23.72 9.45
CA ASN A 921 -14.16 23.70 9.94
C ASN A 921 -13.17 23.68 8.76
N MET A 922 -12.27 24.66 8.71
CA MET A 922 -11.25 24.78 7.66
C MET A 922 -9.91 24.17 8.13
N THR A 923 -9.51 23.06 7.51
CA THR A 923 -8.27 22.33 7.80
C THR A 923 -7.07 22.94 7.06
N SER A 924 -5.83 22.66 7.51
CA SER A 924 -4.63 23.12 6.78
C SER A 924 -4.51 22.52 5.37
N LYS A 925 -5.16 21.38 5.12
CA LYS A 925 -5.35 20.77 3.79
C LYS A 925 -6.04 21.73 2.78
N THR A 926 -6.83 22.71 3.23
CA THR A 926 -7.32 23.83 2.37
C THR A 926 -6.18 24.69 1.82
N HIS A 927 -5.17 25.01 2.62
CA HIS A 927 -4.03 25.83 2.21
C HIS A 927 -3.08 25.09 1.25
N PHE A 928 -2.85 23.80 1.46
CA PHE A 928 -2.11 22.97 0.50
C PHE A 928 -2.86 22.82 -0.82
N SER A 929 -4.20 22.76 -0.79
CA SER A 929 -5.03 22.83 -2.01
C SER A 929 -4.81 24.15 -2.78
N MET A 930 -4.67 25.29 -2.10
CA MET A 930 -4.33 26.56 -2.76
C MET A 930 -2.95 26.48 -3.46
N HIS A 931 -1.96 25.84 -2.85
CA HIS A 931 -0.66 25.61 -3.49
C HIS A 931 -0.80 24.71 -4.74
N SER A 932 -1.61 23.65 -4.72
CA SER A 932 -1.90 22.83 -5.91
C SER A 932 -2.53 23.65 -7.04
N LEU A 933 -3.47 24.54 -6.74
CA LEU A 933 -4.15 25.37 -7.74
C LEU A 933 -3.22 26.45 -8.31
N MET A 934 -2.37 27.09 -7.49
CA MET A 934 -1.38 28.07 -7.97
C MET A 934 -0.29 27.46 -8.86
N LEU A 935 -0.01 26.17 -8.70
CA LEU A 935 0.95 25.44 -9.55
C LEU A 935 0.32 24.86 -10.83
N ALA A 936 -1.02 24.88 -10.95
CA ALA A 936 -1.75 24.25 -12.05
C ALA A 936 -1.34 24.73 -13.46
N ARG A 937 -0.89 25.98 -13.59
CA ARG A 937 -0.37 26.56 -14.85
C ARG A 937 0.93 25.94 -15.36
N TYR A 938 1.72 25.36 -14.46
CA TYR A 938 3.00 24.72 -14.76
C TYR A 938 2.87 23.20 -14.87
N ILE A 939 1.95 22.61 -14.10
CA ILE A 939 1.67 21.18 -14.13
C ILE A 939 0.24 20.90 -13.68
N HIS A 940 -0.52 20.13 -14.46
CA HIS A 940 -1.91 19.80 -14.14
C HIS A 940 -1.95 18.96 -12.86
N PRO A 941 -2.81 19.24 -11.86
CA PRO A 941 -2.81 18.52 -10.58
C PRO A 941 -2.94 16.99 -10.72
N SER A 942 -3.62 16.50 -11.75
CA SER A 942 -3.75 15.05 -12.02
C SER A 942 -2.49 14.35 -12.54
N MET A 943 -1.41 15.10 -12.82
CA MET A 943 -0.08 14.57 -13.10
C MET A 943 0.68 14.16 -11.83
N VAL A 944 0.31 14.75 -10.69
CA VAL A 944 1.03 14.63 -9.41
C VAL A 944 0.18 14.13 -8.24
N TRP A 945 -1.12 13.90 -8.46
CA TRP A 945 -2.02 13.40 -7.42
C TRP A 945 -1.83 11.90 -7.06
N CYS A 946 -2.21 11.51 -5.85
CA CYS A 946 -1.89 10.19 -5.30
C CYS A 946 -2.81 9.04 -5.76
N TYR A 947 -3.87 9.24 -6.56
CA TYR A 947 -4.72 8.14 -7.07
C TYR A 947 -3.95 6.99 -7.76
N ARG A 948 -2.84 7.32 -8.44
CA ARG A 948 -1.94 6.32 -9.05
C ARG A 948 -1.08 5.61 -8.02
N GLY A 949 -0.69 6.33 -6.96
CA GLY A 949 -0.10 5.80 -5.73
C GLY A 949 -1.01 4.76 -5.11
N GLU A 950 -2.21 5.15 -4.66
CA GLU A 950 -3.25 4.28 -4.07
C GLU A 950 -3.45 2.96 -4.81
N THR A 951 -3.68 3.04 -6.13
CA THR A 951 -3.89 1.88 -7.00
C THR A 951 -2.68 0.93 -6.97
N THR A 952 -1.48 1.50 -6.89
CA THR A 952 -0.22 0.75 -6.80
C THR A 952 0.01 0.22 -5.39
N MET A 953 -0.31 0.99 -4.35
CA MET A 953 -0.18 0.60 -2.95
C MET A 953 -1.09 -0.59 -2.63
N HIS A 954 -2.32 -0.61 -3.12
CA HIS A 954 -3.22 -1.76 -2.98
C HIS A 954 -2.64 -3.03 -3.67
N ARG A 955 -2.10 -2.90 -4.90
CA ARG A 955 -1.39 -4.00 -5.59
C ARG A 955 -0.19 -4.49 -4.78
N LEU A 956 0.64 -3.57 -4.29
CA LEU A 956 1.82 -3.89 -3.50
C LEU A 956 1.46 -4.44 -2.11
N GLN A 957 0.30 -4.10 -1.55
CA GLN A 957 -0.24 -4.73 -0.33
C GLN A 957 -0.45 -6.23 -0.53
N VAL A 958 -1.07 -6.63 -1.65
CA VAL A 958 -1.28 -8.04 -2.04
C VAL A 958 0.07 -8.73 -2.27
N LEU A 959 0.98 -8.09 -3.02
CA LEU A 959 2.33 -8.59 -3.25
C LEU A 959 3.08 -8.87 -1.93
N TRP A 960 3.08 -7.89 -1.02
CA TRP A 960 3.75 -8.00 0.29
C TRP A 960 3.12 -9.06 1.18
N LYS A 961 1.78 -9.16 1.22
CA LYS A 961 1.06 -10.25 1.89
C LYS A 961 1.50 -11.62 1.35
N SER A 962 1.64 -11.77 0.03
CA SER A 962 2.12 -13.01 -0.60
C SER A 962 3.58 -13.36 -0.25
N CYS A 963 4.37 -12.40 0.24
CA CYS A 963 5.77 -12.59 0.63
C CYS A 963 5.98 -12.85 2.14
N LEU A 964 4.93 -12.75 2.98
CA LEU A 964 5.01 -13.05 4.41
C LEU A 964 5.31 -14.53 4.74
N PRO A 965 4.68 -15.55 4.10
CA PRO A 965 4.79 -16.93 4.55
C PRO A 965 6.22 -17.47 4.54
N GLY A 966 6.68 -17.95 5.69
CA GLY A 966 8.02 -18.55 5.85
C GLY A 966 9.20 -17.57 5.74
N CYS A 967 8.96 -16.26 5.74
CA CYS A 967 9.99 -15.22 5.60
C CYS A 967 10.20 -14.45 6.91
N LYS A 968 11.42 -14.01 7.19
CA LYS A 968 11.66 -12.97 8.22
C LYS A 968 11.20 -11.61 7.66
N HIS A 969 10.80 -10.70 8.54
CA HIS A 969 10.24 -9.38 8.19
C HIS A 969 11.12 -8.54 7.25
N TRP A 970 12.45 -8.63 7.35
CA TRP A 970 13.38 -7.94 6.43
C TRP A 970 13.47 -8.62 5.05
N GLN A 971 13.18 -9.92 4.96
CA GLN A 971 13.23 -10.67 3.70
C GLN A 971 12.02 -10.43 2.79
N VAL A 972 10.88 -9.94 3.31
CA VAL A 972 9.67 -9.80 2.47
C VAL A 972 9.82 -8.67 1.46
N GLY A 973 10.49 -7.56 1.81
CA GLY A 973 10.88 -6.52 0.85
C GLY A 973 11.86 -7.04 -0.21
N MET A 974 12.80 -7.92 0.18
CA MET A 974 13.72 -8.58 -0.76
C MET A 974 12.95 -9.44 -1.79
N LYS A 975 11.97 -10.24 -1.33
CA LYS A 975 11.12 -11.06 -2.21
C LYS A 975 10.16 -10.23 -3.06
N ALA A 976 9.59 -9.15 -2.51
CA ALA A 976 8.72 -8.25 -3.25
C ALA A 976 9.46 -7.64 -4.45
N ALA A 977 10.69 -7.15 -4.27
CA ALA A 977 11.51 -6.64 -5.38
C ALA A 977 11.82 -7.69 -6.46
N VAL A 978 12.05 -8.95 -6.07
CA VAL A 978 12.30 -10.06 -7.02
C VAL A 978 11.04 -10.39 -7.81
N LYS A 979 9.89 -10.53 -7.14
CA LYS A 979 8.59 -10.73 -7.80
C LYS A 979 8.22 -9.58 -8.73
N GLU A 980 8.47 -8.33 -8.32
CA GLU A 980 8.21 -7.14 -9.13
C GLU A 980 9.05 -7.14 -10.42
N SER A 981 10.34 -7.47 -10.34
CA SER A 981 11.19 -7.65 -11.53
C SER A 981 10.55 -8.64 -12.50
N PHE A 982 10.13 -9.81 -12.01
CA PHE A 982 9.47 -10.82 -12.84
C PHE A 982 8.12 -10.35 -13.41
N LEU A 983 7.31 -9.61 -12.65
CA LEU A 983 6.03 -9.06 -13.12
C LEU A 983 6.23 -8.06 -14.27
N LEU A 984 7.26 -7.21 -14.18
CA LEU A 984 7.62 -6.28 -15.26
C LEU A 984 8.08 -7.03 -16.52
N CYS A 985 8.77 -8.17 -16.38
CA CYS A 985 9.15 -9.04 -17.49
C CYS A 985 7.93 -9.61 -18.21
N LEU A 986 7.04 -10.26 -17.45
CA LEU A 986 5.89 -10.99 -17.99
C LEU A 986 4.91 -10.06 -18.72
N LYS A 987 4.79 -8.82 -18.26
CA LYS A 987 3.92 -7.80 -18.88
C LYS A 987 4.53 -7.08 -20.08
N GLY A 988 5.71 -7.50 -20.55
CA GLY A 988 6.44 -6.84 -21.63
C GLY A 988 6.82 -5.39 -21.29
N LYS A 989 6.98 -5.09 -19.99
CA LYS A 989 7.29 -3.74 -19.49
C LYS A 989 8.78 -3.50 -19.30
N LEU A 990 9.61 -4.51 -19.48
CA LEU A 990 11.06 -4.51 -19.25
C LEU A 990 11.75 -5.53 -20.16
#